data_AF-A0A9W7XI36-F1
#
_entry.id   AF-A0A9W7XI36-F1
#
_cell.length_a   1.000
_cell.length_b   1.000
_cell.length_c   1.000
_cell.angle_alpha   90.00
_cell.angle_beta   90.00
_cell.angle_gamma   90.00
#
_symmetry.space_group_name_H-M   'P 1'
#
loop_
_entity.id
_entity.type
_entity.pdbx_description
1 polymer ?
#
loop_
_entity_poly.entity_id
_entity_poly.type
_entity_poly.pdbx_seq_one_letter_code
_entity_poly.pdbx_strand_id
1 'polypeptide(L)'
;MSQDKKLLRILHFNDVYHVASSEREPVGGAARFASIIHMLQQDTSKAPALTLFSGDAYFPSLESSISRGEHMLPVLNTLNIDASTFGNHEFDQGIDRLEDLIKRNNFSWIVTNLTDKKTGGPAAQNSIKYLVKCVDGLRIGIIGIIEKEWLDTLPCMPPTFVYHEFVKAAREAAVKLRCREDPLMSCDLVICLSHMRLPNDIKLADACADVIDLVLSGHDHFYYIGSGVDEFSDPDGSWVKPLAAAEASEDDAMLDTWKKERDALPPGSPGRRLIKSGTDFRDLSEITLEISSSNGSDKAEISRMLVTRHRTTTKAPENPEVKIMVDKIESHLSKALDKDIGFTTVAWDARSTVCRTQESNIGSFSADLMRLGYAQSAGVQIGFLCGGAIRSDSIYPEGPIRLREIMNIFPFEDPVVVIKLTGDQIRRALENGVSKWPAHEGRFPQVSGIRFEFDPSREPGSRVTSIVITASAKAAATQKSASTSSDSLASLPRVRPSVSAKSANSMHRIALENNVATSNASSTSLHAHRASNASSIAESESDVESDYGAEEDEPLDMAAEYVVATRDYMYQGHDGYEVLNEGELIVDEENGITFADLYRRFFRGLAVKNAFRFKKQGFAGSCSLARNESVIERQEKQKLSGKSQWKLLIIKHAANLKELAQQREQELQKQQELEEQDSGRSVAARIASIVQQYHESLANKAQLLTHHSSNIVRALLSSAKRLSPDQDPMRVARTALFGADDNSSLPLSDPDTPQPESENVPRNDDADGLMPELLINRKDTRSYASEELLARWAVVSPQTDGRIKIANKDST
;
A
#
# COMPACT_ATOMS: atom_id res chain seq x y z
N MET A 1 35.04 22.90 -37.38
CA MET A 1 35.28 23.02 -35.93
C MET A 1 34.14 22.30 -35.24
N SER A 2 34.42 21.22 -34.52
CA SER A 2 33.40 20.56 -33.69
C SER A 2 32.96 21.56 -32.64
N GLN A 3 31.66 21.85 -32.51
CA GLN A 3 31.16 22.61 -31.37
C GLN A 3 31.47 21.78 -30.10
N ASP A 4 32.14 22.38 -29.12
CA ASP A 4 32.36 21.74 -27.82
C ASP A 4 31.00 21.50 -27.15
N LYS A 5 30.54 20.25 -27.19
CA LYS A 5 29.33 19.81 -26.49
C LYS A 5 29.67 19.50 -25.04
N LYS A 6 28.93 20.08 -24.10
CA LYS A 6 29.00 19.72 -22.68
C LYS A 6 27.99 18.62 -22.37
N LEU A 7 28.31 17.77 -21.39
CA LEU A 7 27.40 16.74 -20.90
C LEU A 7 26.90 17.15 -19.51
N LEU A 8 25.59 17.05 -19.31
CA LEU A 8 24.98 17.13 -17.99
C LEU A 8 24.26 15.82 -17.70
N ARG A 9 24.58 15.21 -16.56
CA ARG A 9 23.97 13.96 -16.13
C ARG A 9 23.10 14.21 -14.90
N ILE A 10 21.90 13.62 -14.88
CA ILE A 10 20.91 13.79 -13.81
C ILE A 10 20.41 12.40 -13.40
N LEU A 11 20.30 12.15 -12.10
CA LEU A 11 19.61 10.99 -11.52
C LEU A 11 18.30 11.47 -10.90
N HIS A 12 17.17 10.90 -11.30
CA HIS A 12 15.84 11.34 -10.88
C HIS A 12 14.95 10.20 -10.37
N PHE A 13 14.31 10.43 -9.22
CA PHE A 13 13.28 9.56 -8.64
C PHE A 13 12.19 10.40 -7.93
N ASN A 14 11.08 9.77 -7.57
CA ASN A 14 9.91 10.38 -6.94
C ASN A 14 9.11 9.33 -6.17
N ASP A 15 8.22 9.76 -5.27
CA ASP A 15 7.20 8.94 -4.60
C ASP A 15 7.80 7.70 -3.92
N VAL A 16 8.46 7.85 -2.77
CA VAL A 16 9.14 6.78 -2.04
C VAL A 16 8.55 6.57 -0.65
N TYR A 17 7.69 5.57 -0.48
CA TYR A 17 6.93 5.40 0.76
C TYR A 17 7.51 4.32 1.66
N HIS A 18 8.01 3.24 1.07
CA HIS A 18 8.47 2.05 1.77
C HIS A 18 9.99 1.91 1.73
N VAL A 19 10.62 1.68 2.89
CA VAL A 19 12.07 1.46 2.98
C VAL A 19 12.46 0.01 2.70
N ALA A 20 11.55 -0.94 2.99
CA ALA A 20 11.75 -2.36 2.79
C ALA A 20 11.50 -2.76 1.31
N SER A 21 12.11 -3.87 0.91
CA SER A 21 11.83 -4.49 -0.39
C SER A 21 10.46 -5.19 -0.35
N SER A 22 9.74 -5.14 -1.46
CA SER A 22 8.56 -5.99 -1.68
C SER A 22 8.94 -7.41 -2.11
N GLU A 23 7.98 -8.33 -2.10
CA GLU A 23 8.21 -9.73 -2.48
C GLU A 23 8.20 -9.95 -4.01
N ARG A 24 7.70 -8.97 -4.80
CA ARG A 24 7.50 -9.09 -6.25
C ARG A 24 8.39 -8.12 -7.01
N GLU A 25 8.96 -8.57 -8.13
CA GLU A 25 9.78 -7.73 -9.00
C GLU A 25 8.97 -6.63 -9.73
N PRO A 26 9.55 -5.42 -9.93
CA PRO A 26 10.79 -4.95 -9.30
C PRO A 26 10.61 -4.77 -7.79
N VAL A 27 11.48 -5.37 -7.00
CA VAL A 27 11.29 -5.44 -5.53
C VAL A 27 11.42 -4.09 -4.83
N GLY A 28 12.11 -3.11 -5.43
CA GLY A 28 12.34 -1.82 -4.80
C GLY A 28 13.26 -1.93 -3.58
N GLY A 29 12.96 -1.12 -2.57
CA GLY A 29 13.65 -1.12 -1.29
C GLY A 29 14.88 -0.21 -1.27
N ALA A 30 14.97 0.59 -0.20
CA ALA A 30 15.96 1.65 -0.03
C ALA A 30 17.40 1.12 -0.13
N ALA A 31 17.68 -0.05 0.44
CA ALA A 31 19.05 -0.60 0.47
C ALA A 31 19.58 -0.94 -0.93
N ARG A 32 18.75 -1.51 -1.82
CA ARG A 32 19.17 -1.83 -3.20
C ARG A 32 19.22 -0.59 -4.05
N PHE A 33 18.23 0.28 -3.91
CA PHE A 33 18.20 1.55 -4.61
C PHE A 33 19.43 2.41 -4.31
N ALA A 34 19.84 2.45 -3.03
CA ALA A 34 21.07 3.12 -2.62
C ALA A 34 22.33 2.54 -3.29
N SER A 35 22.41 1.22 -3.49
CA SER A 35 23.53 0.64 -4.25
C SER A 35 23.54 1.10 -5.70
N ILE A 36 22.38 1.14 -6.37
CA ILE A 36 22.26 1.58 -7.76
C ILE A 36 22.67 3.04 -7.87
N ILE A 37 22.11 3.91 -7.02
CA ILE A 37 22.41 5.35 -7.09
C ILE A 37 23.88 5.63 -6.79
N HIS A 38 24.48 4.97 -5.79
CA HIS A 38 25.89 5.14 -5.45
C HIS A 38 26.81 4.63 -6.56
N MET A 39 26.49 3.48 -7.17
CA MET A 39 27.24 2.97 -8.31
C MET A 39 27.24 3.99 -9.46
N LEU A 40 26.08 4.57 -9.77
CA LEU A 40 25.94 5.57 -10.81
C LEU A 40 26.68 6.87 -10.47
N GLN A 41 26.59 7.35 -9.24
CA GLN A 41 27.29 8.56 -8.78
C GLN A 41 28.82 8.38 -8.76
N GLN A 42 29.32 7.16 -8.50
CA GLN A 42 30.75 6.84 -8.41
C GLN A 42 31.38 6.46 -9.76
N ASP A 43 30.58 6.31 -10.83
CA ASP A 43 31.08 6.00 -12.17
C ASP A 43 31.84 7.20 -12.77
N THR A 44 33.16 7.22 -12.52
CA THR A 44 34.08 8.26 -12.99
C THR A 44 34.32 8.23 -14.50
N SER A 45 33.82 7.20 -15.21
CA SER A 45 33.85 7.18 -16.68
C SER A 45 32.79 8.09 -17.31
N LYS A 46 31.79 8.52 -16.52
CA LYS A 46 30.71 9.43 -16.90
C LYS A 46 30.87 10.80 -16.24
N ALA A 47 30.13 11.78 -16.74
CA ALA A 47 30.04 13.09 -16.09
C ALA A 47 29.46 12.97 -14.66
N PRO A 48 29.86 13.84 -13.72
CA PRO A 48 29.24 13.94 -12.40
C PRO A 48 27.72 14.11 -12.53
N ALA A 49 26.96 13.43 -11.67
CA ALA A 49 25.51 13.44 -11.75
C ALA A 49 24.88 14.36 -10.70
N LEU A 50 23.89 15.15 -11.14
CA LEU A 50 22.99 15.89 -10.28
C LEU A 50 21.83 14.96 -9.84
N THR A 51 21.64 14.76 -8.55
CA THR A 51 20.59 13.88 -8.02
C THR A 51 19.39 14.70 -7.57
N LEU A 52 18.24 14.49 -8.20
CA LEU A 52 17.02 15.27 -7.99
C LEU A 52 15.87 14.36 -7.58
N PHE A 53 15.07 14.85 -6.63
CA PHE A 53 13.92 14.13 -6.08
C PHE A 53 12.65 14.96 -6.26
N SER A 54 11.55 14.33 -6.69
CA SER A 54 10.28 15.05 -6.90
C SER A 54 9.25 14.73 -5.82
N GLY A 55 9.62 14.73 -4.54
CA GLY A 55 8.67 14.69 -3.41
C GLY A 55 7.95 13.36 -3.15
N ASP A 56 7.12 13.37 -2.10
CA ASP A 56 6.42 12.25 -1.48
C ASP A 56 7.37 11.18 -0.91
N ALA A 57 7.96 11.48 0.25
CA ALA A 57 8.87 10.57 0.94
C ALA A 57 8.41 10.17 2.35
N TYR A 58 7.74 11.07 3.07
CA TYR A 58 7.52 10.86 4.50
C TYR A 58 6.26 10.06 4.82
N PHE A 59 5.24 10.11 3.96
CA PHE A 59 3.95 9.44 4.10
C PHE A 59 3.46 9.05 2.71
N PRO A 60 2.50 8.11 2.57
CA PRO A 60 1.92 7.29 3.62
C PRO A 60 2.47 5.86 3.61
N SER A 61 3.01 5.42 4.74
CA SER A 61 3.43 4.04 4.96
C SER A 61 3.14 3.59 6.40
N LEU A 62 3.26 2.29 6.65
CA LEU A 62 3.17 1.77 8.00
C LEU A 62 4.33 2.32 8.86
N GLU A 63 5.52 2.38 8.27
CA GLU A 63 6.71 2.96 8.88
C GLU A 63 6.49 4.43 9.21
N SER A 64 5.86 5.21 8.33
CA SER A 64 5.54 6.61 8.58
C SER A 64 4.50 6.78 9.68
N SER A 65 3.52 5.89 9.78
CA SER A 65 2.46 5.96 10.79
C SER A 65 3.01 5.77 12.20
N ILE A 66 3.99 4.88 12.36
CA ILE A 66 4.66 4.62 13.65
C ILE A 66 5.73 5.67 13.94
N SER A 67 6.58 5.98 12.95
CA SER A 67 7.74 6.86 13.13
C SER A 67 7.43 8.34 12.93
N ARG A 68 6.21 8.67 12.51
CA ARG A 68 5.79 10.01 12.08
C ARG A 68 6.74 10.61 11.02
N GLY A 69 7.19 9.79 10.07
CA GLY A 69 8.13 10.19 9.01
C GLY A 69 9.62 10.07 9.34
N GLU A 70 10.04 9.82 10.59
CA GLU A 70 11.48 9.70 10.94
C GLU A 70 12.21 8.61 10.16
N HIS A 71 11.51 7.53 9.81
CA HIS A 71 12.10 6.37 9.16
C HIS A 71 12.82 6.69 7.84
N MET A 72 12.31 7.64 7.06
CA MET A 72 12.83 7.94 5.73
C MET A 72 14.03 8.89 5.75
N LEU A 73 14.15 9.71 6.79
CA LEU A 73 15.22 10.70 6.93
C LEU A 73 16.65 10.14 6.82
N PRO A 74 17.04 9.08 7.56
CA PRO A 74 18.38 8.53 7.44
C PRO A 74 18.64 7.96 6.05
N VAL A 75 17.62 7.37 5.40
CA VAL A 75 17.74 6.84 4.03
C VAL A 75 18.02 7.97 3.05
N LEU A 76 17.17 9.01 2.98
CA LEU A 76 17.35 10.10 2.01
C LEU A 76 18.71 10.80 2.14
N ASN A 77 19.19 10.98 3.38
CA ASN A 77 20.49 11.62 3.63
C ASN A 77 21.68 10.79 3.11
N THR A 78 21.51 9.49 2.86
CA THR A 78 22.55 8.66 2.23
C THR A 78 22.59 8.79 0.70
N LEU A 79 21.48 9.17 0.06
CA LEU A 79 21.34 9.14 -1.41
C LEU A 79 22.05 10.29 -2.15
N ASN A 80 22.71 11.20 -1.43
CA ASN A 80 23.37 12.41 -1.97
C ASN A 80 22.46 13.25 -2.88
N ILE A 81 21.24 13.52 -2.42
CA ILE A 81 20.26 14.35 -3.13
C ILE A 81 20.76 15.80 -3.14
N ASP A 82 20.56 16.50 -4.25
CA ASP A 82 20.92 17.91 -4.39
C ASP A 82 19.75 18.84 -4.08
N ALA A 83 18.57 18.48 -4.58
CA ALA A 83 17.34 19.22 -4.34
C ALA A 83 16.12 18.30 -4.43
N SER A 84 15.09 18.66 -3.66
CA SER A 84 13.76 18.10 -3.78
C SER A 84 12.70 19.19 -3.92
N THR A 85 11.60 18.91 -4.61
CA THR A 85 10.34 19.62 -4.35
C THR A 85 9.50 18.89 -3.31
N PHE A 86 8.35 19.45 -2.93
CA PHE A 86 7.43 18.82 -2.00
C PHE A 86 6.38 18.03 -2.76
N GLY A 87 6.06 16.88 -2.20
CA GLY A 87 4.87 16.08 -2.42
C GLY A 87 3.71 16.50 -1.52
N ASN A 88 2.50 16.01 -1.78
CA ASN A 88 1.35 16.34 -0.93
C ASN A 88 1.53 15.66 0.44
N HIS A 89 2.09 14.45 0.44
CA HIS A 89 2.23 13.65 1.65
C HIS A 89 3.31 14.17 2.61
N GLU A 90 4.14 15.12 2.20
CA GLU A 90 4.99 15.88 3.12
C GLU A 90 4.16 16.64 4.19
N PHE A 91 2.92 17.03 3.86
CA PHE A 91 2.08 17.88 4.71
C PHE A 91 1.08 17.09 5.58
N ASP A 92 1.00 15.76 5.47
CA ASP A 92 -0.01 14.91 6.14
C ASP A 92 -0.05 15.10 7.67
N GLN A 93 1.09 15.36 8.30
CA GLN A 93 1.21 15.57 9.76
C GLN A 93 1.28 17.04 10.17
N GLY A 94 0.94 17.95 9.25
CA GLY A 94 0.99 19.38 9.45
C GLY A 94 2.39 19.98 9.34
N ILE A 95 2.42 21.32 9.24
CA ILE A 95 3.61 22.08 8.88
C ILE A 95 4.75 21.96 9.90
N ASP A 96 4.45 21.94 11.20
CA ASP A 96 5.47 21.89 12.26
C ASP A 96 6.28 20.60 12.17
N ARG A 97 5.63 19.49 11.82
CA ARG A 97 6.29 18.21 11.65
C ARG A 97 7.14 18.19 10.39
N LEU A 98 6.61 18.72 9.29
CA LEU A 98 7.36 18.85 8.04
C LEU A 98 8.64 19.65 8.25
N GLU A 99 8.54 20.84 8.88
CA GLU A 99 9.69 21.71 9.18
C GLU A 99 10.74 21.02 10.06
N ASP A 100 10.31 20.20 11.02
CA ASP A 100 11.22 19.40 11.85
C ASP A 100 11.96 18.29 11.08
N LEU A 101 11.33 17.69 10.07
CA LEU A 101 11.94 16.68 9.22
C LEU A 101 12.92 17.33 8.23
N ILE A 102 12.48 18.35 7.49
CA ILE A 102 13.28 18.93 6.39
C ILE A 102 14.51 19.69 6.89
N LYS A 103 14.47 20.30 8.09
CA LYS A 103 15.65 20.97 8.68
C LYS A 103 16.81 20.01 8.96
N ARG A 104 16.54 18.69 8.99
CA ARG A 104 17.50 17.62 9.27
C ARG A 104 17.91 16.85 8.01
N ASN A 105 17.41 17.25 6.84
CA ASN A 105 17.96 16.78 5.57
C ASN A 105 19.27 17.51 5.23
N ASN A 106 20.13 16.83 4.47
CA ASN A 106 21.38 17.40 3.96
C ASN A 106 21.25 18.02 2.56
N PHE A 107 20.02 18.20 2.07
CA PHE A 107 19.69 18.74 0.74
C PHE A 107 18.62 19.83 0.84
N SER A 108 18.45 20.59 -0.24
CA SER A 108 17.51 21.72 -0.27
C SER A 108 16.11 21.29 -0.69
N TRP A 109 15.10 21.70 0.08
CA TRP A 109 13.69 21.58 -0.32
C TRP A 109 13.23 22.87 -1.02
N ILE A 110 12.56 22.72 -2.16
CA ILE A 110 12.20 23.82 -3.04
C ILE A 110 10.68 23.88 -3.24
N VAL A 111 10.09 25.03 -2.94
CA VAL A 111 8.72 25.36 -3.33
C VAL A 111 8.64 26.79 -3.85
N THR A 112 8.24 26.94 -5.11
CA THR A 112 8.26 28.20 -5.83
C THR A 112 6.89 28.89 -5.81
N ASN A 113 5.81 28.11 -5.89
CA ASN A 113 4.45 28.60 -6.06
C ASN A 113 3.55 28.44 -4.82
N LEU A 114 4.13 28.16 -3.66
CA LEU A 114 3.47 28.23 -2.35
C LEU A 114 4.29 29.14 -1.43
N THR A 115 3.66 30.17 -0.89
CA THR A 115 4.30 31.15 0.00
C THR A 115 3.55 31.32 1.30
N ASP A 116 4.22 31.68 2.37
CA ASP A 116 3.57 32.04 3.64
C ASP A 116 3.47 33.56 3.80
N LYS A 117 2.26 34.11 3.97
CA LYS A 117 2.03 35.52 4.27
C LYS A 117 2.77 36.01 5.52
N LYS A 118 3.00 35.13 6.50
CA LYS A 118 3.69 35.52 7.74
C LYS A 118 5.17 35.83 7.50
N THR A 119 5.83 35.04 6.66
CA THR A 119 7.27 35.15 6.40
C THR A 119 7.57 35.97 5.14
N GLY A 120 6.61 36.06 4.21
CA GLY A 120 6.81 36.60 2.86
C GLY A 120 7.67 35.71 1.95
N GLY A 121 8.08 34.53 2.44
CA GLY A 121 8.96 33.58 1.77
C GLY A 121 8.23 32.34 1.25
N PRO A 122 8.97 31.33 0.75
CA PRO A 122 8.40 30.03 0.40
C PRO A 122 7.72 29.38 1.61
N ALA A 123 6.74 28.52 1.35
CA ALA A 123 6.06 27.76 2.41
C ALA A 123 6.99 26.73 3.05
N ALA A 124 6.76 26.44 4.34
CA ALA A 124 7.66 25.68 5.23
C ALA A 124 9.01 26.36 5.49
N GLN A 125 9.34 26.58 6.76
CA GLN A 125 10.66 27.04 7.18
C GLN A 125 11.75 26.05 6.73
N ASN A 126 12.93 26.58 6.36
CA ASN A 126 14.05 25.82 5.80
C ASN A 126 13.83 25.30 4.37
N SER A 127 12.76 25.72 3.70
CA SER A 127 12.64 25.61 2.25
C SER A 127 13.18 26.86 1.55
N ILE A 128 13.48 26.74 0.27
CA ILE A 128 13.91 27.84 -0.60
C ILE A 128 13.00 27.97 -1.82
N LYS A 129 12.95 29.16 -2.42
CA LYS A 129 12.08 29.42 -3.58
C LYS A 129 12.62 28.82 -4.88
N TYR A 130 13.94 28.80 -5.02
CA TYR A 130 14.67 28.26 -6.16
C TYR A 130 16.13 28.01 -5.75
N LEU A 131 16.83 27.16 -6.47
CA LEU A 131 18.26 26.86 -6.28
C LEU A 131 19.03 27.15 -7.58
N VAL A 132 20.20 27.74 -7.47
CA VAL A 132 21.16 27.85 -8.59
C VAL A 132 22.37 26.99 -8.25
N LYS A 133 22.69 26.05 -9.14
CA LYS A 133 23.80 25.12 -8.95
C LYS A 133 24.73 25.13 -10.16
N CYS A 134 26.03 25.21 -9.91
CA CYS A 134 27.05 25.12 -10.94
C CYS A 134 27.52 23.67 -11.08
N VAL A 135 27.41 23.09 -12.26
CA VAL A 135 27.88 21.73 -12.59
C VAL A 135 28.73 21.81 -13.85
N ASP A 136 30.01 21.47 -13.76
CA ASP A 136 30.98 21.54 -14.90
C ASP A 136 30.93 22.88 -15.68
N GLY A 137 30.79 23.97 -14.92
CA GLY A 137 30.72 25.34 -15.45
C GLY A 137 29.43 25.66 -16.20
N LEU A 138 28.38 24.86 -16.07
CA LEU A 138 27.00 25.19 -16.42
C LEU A 138 26.25 25.67 -15.19
N ARG A 139 25.52 26.78 -15.29
CA ARG A 139 24.61 27.24 -14.23
C ARG A 139 23.22 26.66 -14.46
N ILE A 140 22.74 25.89 -13.51
CA ILE A 140 21.46 25.20 -13.55
C ILE A 140 20.55 25.84 -12.50
N GLY A 141 19.46 26.43 -12.95
CA GLY A 141 18.38 26.90 -12.09
C GLY A 141 17.40 25.76 -11.82
N ILE A 142 16.98 25.59 -10.58
CA ILE A 142 16.04 24.55 -10.15
C ILE A 142 14.88 25.23 -9.43
N ILE A 143 13.66 24.94 -9.89
CA ILE A 143 12.41 25.42 -9.28
C ILE A 143 11.56 24.22 -8.81
N GLY A 144 10.67 24.46 -7.85
CA GLY A 144 9.78 23.45 -7.28
C GLY A 144 8.32 23.87 -7.45
N ILE A 145 7.52 23.10 -8.17
CA ILE A 145 6.14 23.45 -8.52
C ILE A 145 5.17 22.38 -8.04
N ILE A 146 4.08 22.85 -7.44
CA ILE A 146 3.00 22.01 -6.92
C ILE A 146 1.67 22.40 -7.55
N GLU A 147 0.68 21.50 -7.57
CA GLU A 147 -0.64 21.84 -8.09
C GLU A 147 -1.53 22.47 -7.02
N LYS A 148 -2.73 22.92 -7.38
CA LYS A 148 -3.66 23.49 -6.39
C LYS A 148 -4.50 22.39 -5.76
N GLU A 149 -4.93 21.46 -6.60
CA GLU A 149 -5.90 20.42 -6.33
C GLU A 149 -5.46 19.53 -5.17
N TRP A 150 -4.17 19.23 -5.06
CA TRP A 150 -3.63 18.47 -3.94
C TRP A 150 -3.74 19.21 -2.59
N LEU A 151 -3.81 20.55 -2.55
CA LEU A 151 -3.92 21.32 -1.31
C LEU A 151 -5.31 21.15 -0.69
N ASP A 152 -6.31 20.96 -1.56
CA ASP A 152 -7.68 20.72 -1.15
C ASP A 152 -7.84 19.30 -0.57
N THR A 153 -6.87 18.41 -0.77
CA THR A 153 -6.86 17.04 -0.18
C THR A 153 -6.19 16.97 1.19
N LEU A 154 -5.52 18.04 1.62
CA LEU A 154 -4.76 18.06 2.86
C LEU A 154 -5.66 18.40 4.06
N PRO A 155 -5.59 17.63 5.17
CA PRO A 155 -6.51 17.77 6.29
C PRO A 155 -6.36 19.12 7.02
N CYS A 156 -5.17 19.71 7.00
CA CYS A 156 -4.94 21.00 7.65
C CYS A 156 -3.82 21.76 6.95
N MET A 157 -4.18 22.86 6.30
CA MET A 157 -3.25 23.81 5.71
C MET A 157 -3.25 25.12 6.49
N PRO A 158 -2.08 25.72 6.80
CA PRO A 158 -2.03 27.01 7.47
C PRO A 158 -2.79 28.07 6.66
N PRO A 159 -3.71 28.85 7.26
CA PRO A 159 -4.52 29.85 6.55
C PRO A 159 -3.69 31.02 5.98
N THR A 160 -2.41 31.10 6.37
CA THR A 160 -1.48 32.10 5.87
C THR A 160 -0.78 31.69 4.59
N PHE A 161 -0.90 30.43 4.17
CA PHE A 161 -0.33 29.98 2.92
C PHE A 161 -1.11 30.56 1.73
N VAL A 162 -0.36 30.87 0.68
CA VAL A 162 -0.86 31.47 -0.55
C VAL A 162 -0.32 30.65 -1.70
N TYR A 163 -1.23 30.00 -2.40
CA TYR A 163 -0.97 29.33 -3.65
C TYR A 163 -0.91 30.36 -4.79
N HIS A 164 0.09 30.20 -5.66
CA HIS A 164 0.23 30.93 -6.92
C HIS A 164 0.04 29.95 -8.07
N GLU A 165 -0.69 30.38 -9.10
CA GLU A 165 -0.96 29.54 -10.27
C GLU A 165 0.35 29.02 -10.89
N PHE A 166 0.40 27.70 -11.10
CA PHE A 166 1.65 26.97 -11.34
C PHE A 166 2.37 27.41 -12.62
N VAL A 167 1.64 27.65 -13.73
CA VAL A 167 2.26 28.10 -14.99
C VAL A 167 2.87 29.48 -14.80
N LYS A 168 2.11 30.42 -14.23
CA LYS A 168 2.56 31.79 -13.99
C LYS A 168 3.80 31.81 -13.08
N ALA A 169 3.74 31.12 -11.95
CA ALA A 169 4.83 31.11 -10.97
C ALA A 169 6.10 30.46 -11.55
N ALA A 170 5.96 29.35 -12.29
CA ALA A 170 7.08 28.68 -12.93
C ALA A 170 7.75 29.58 -13.99
N ARG A 171 6.95 30.24 -14.83
CA ARG A 171 7.45 31.15 -15.87
C ARG A 171 8.18 32.35 -15.27
N GLU A 172 7.60 33.01 -14.26
CA GLU A 172 8.22 34.13 -13.56
C GLU A 172 9.57 33.73 -12.93
N ALA A 173 9.62 32.57 -12.26
CA ALA A 173 10.85 32.07 -11.66
C ALA A 173 11.90 31.71 -12.71
N ALA A 174 11.52 31.03 -13.80
CA ALA A 174 12.43 30.67 -14.88
C ALA A 174 13.02 31.90 -15.59
N VAL A 175 12.21 32.92 -15.88
CA VAL A 175 12.67 34.19 -16.46
C VAL A 175 13.66 34.88 -15.51
N LYS A 176 13.35 34.91 -14.21
CA LYS A 176 14.26 35.48 -13.21
C LYS A 176 15.59 34.74 -13.17
N LEU A 177 15.58 33.41 -13.15
CA LEU A 177 16.78 32.58 -13.14
C LEU A 177 17.63 32.77 -14.39
N ARG A 178 17.02 33.11 -15.53
CA ARG A 178 17.73 33.41 -16.77
C ARG A 178 18.22 34.84 -16.90
N CYS A 179 17.87 35.73 -15.97
CA CYS A 179 18.25 37.14 -16.05
C CYS A 179 19.77 37.29 -16.11
N ARG A 180 20.28 37.76 -17.25
CA ARG A 180 21.72 37.91 -17.49
C ARG A 180 22.33 39.12 -16.78
N GLU A 181 21.50 40.10 -16.41
CA GLU A 181 21.91 41.28 -15.64
C GLU A 181 22.29 40.95 -14.19
N ASP A 182 21.77 39.84 -13.64
CA ASP A 182 22.13 39.33 -12.32
C ASP A 182 23.10 38.13 -12.48
N PRO A 183 24.41 38.31 -12.20
CA PRO A 183 25.40 37.24 -12.34
C PRO A 183 25.12 36.02 -11.46
N LEU A 184 24.37 36.17 -10.36
CA LEU A 184 23.97 35.08 -9.47
C LEU A 184 22.82 34.25 -10.04
N MET A 185 22.00 34.85 -10.91
CA MET A 185 20.89 34.16 -11.58
C MET A 185 21.38 33.55 -12.88
N SER A 186 21.53 34.33 -13.96
CA SER A 186 22.18 34.01 -15.24
C SER A 186 22.34 32.50 -15.57
N CYS A 187 21.26 31.73 -15.46
CA CYS A 187 21.26 30.28 -15.61
C CYS A 187 21.27 29.92 -17.09
N ASP A 188 22.05 28.90 -17.42
CA ASP A 188 22.14 28.34 -18.76
C ASP A 188 20.96 27.41 -19.02
N LEU A 189 20.60 26.61 -18.02
CA LEU A 189 19.44 25.73 -18.02
C LEU A 189 18.52 25.96 -16.81
N VAL A 190 17.23 25.70 -16.98
CA VAL A 190 16.23 25.70 -15.90
C VAL A 190 15.51 24.35 -15.87
N ILE A 191 15.59 23.67 -14.72
CA ILE A 191 14.91 22.41 -14.42
C ILE A 191 13.75 22.69 -13.46
N CYS A 192 12.57 22.16 -13.79
CA CYS A 192 11.41 22.20 -12.91
C CYS A 192 11.23 20.85 -12.24
N LEU A 193 11.35 20.81 -10.92
CA LEU A 193 10.85 19.71 -10.10
C LEU A 193 9.37 19.98 -9.86
N SER A 194 8.52 19.05 -10.28
CA SER A 194 7.07 19.16 -10.19
C SER A 194 6.52 18.04 -9.32
N HIS A 195 5.45 18.31 -8.59
CA HIS A 195 4.67 17.26 -7.96
C HIS A 195 3.20 17.52 -8.23
N MET A 196 2.79 17.12 -9.43
CA MET A 196 1.47 17.35 -9.99
C MET A 196 1.03 16.13 -10.78
N ARG A 197 -0.28 16.02 -11.02
CA ARG A 197 -0.79 15.05 -11.99
C ARG A 197 -0.27 15.34 -13.41
N LEU A 198 -0.10 14.28 -14.19
CA LEU A 198 0.43 14.35 -15.56
C LEU A 198 -0.25 15.40 -16.46
N PRO A 199 -1.58 15.61 -16.45
CA PRO A 199 -2.21 16.65 -17.28
C PRO A 199 -1.72 18.08 -16.94
N ASN A 200 -1.49 18.37 -15.65
CA ASN A 200 -0.96 19.65 -15.22
C ASN A 200 0.53 19.79 -15.57
N ASP A 201 1.31 18.71 -15.50
CA ASP A 201 2.69 18.69 -15.98
C ASP A 201 2.80 18.93 -17.48
N ILE A 202 1.92 18.31 -18.28
CA ILE A 202 1.85 18.53 -19.73
C ILE A 202 1.53 20.00 -20.02
N LYS A 203 0.53 20.56 -19.34
CA LYS A 203 0.16 21.97 -19.47
C LYS A 203 1.30 22.92 -19.09
N LEU A 204 2.02 22.62 -18.00
CA LEU A 204 3.20 23.38 -17.58
C LEU A 204 4.32 23.28 -18.63
N ALA A 205 4.65 22.06 -19.07
CA ALA A 205 5.70 21.82 -20.05
C ALA A 205 5.42 22.56 -21.36
N ASP A 206 4.17 22.56 -21.84
CA ASP A 206 3.77 23.25 -23.07
C ASP A 206 3.80 24.77 -22.91
N ALA A 207 3.25 25.30 -21.81
CA ALA A 207 3.16 26.74 -21.59
C ALA A 207 4.51 27.42 -21.23
N CYS A 208 5.49 26.63 -20.79
CA CYS A 208 6.80 27.11 -20.36
C CYS A 208 7.97 26.56 -21.19
N ALA A 209 7.72 25.91 -22.34
CA ALA A 209 8.74 25.26 -23.18
C ALA A 209 9.88 26.20 -23.65
N ASP A 210 9.62 27.51 -23.74
CA ASP A 210 10.60 28.52 -24.11
C ASP A 210 11.58 28.85 -22.97
N VAL A 211 11.12 28.78 -21.72
CA VAL A 211 11.88 29.21 -20.53
C VAL A 211 12.33 28.06 -19.62
N ILE A 212 11.66 26.92 -19.61
CA ILE A 212 12.01 25.71 -18.83
C ILE A 212 12.51 24.64 -19.80
N ASP A 213 13.64 24.00 -19.47
CA ASP A 213 14.29 23.04 -20.37
C ASP A 213 13.90 21.60 -20.09
N LEU A 214 13.60 21.28 -18.83
CA LEU A 214 13.31 19.93 -18.38
C LEU A 214 12.34 19.97 -17.19
N VAL A 215 11.31 19.14 -17.25
CA VAL A 215 10.37 18.92 -16.15
C VAL A 215 10.58 17.49 -15.63
N LEU A 216 10.82 17.38 -14.33
CA LEU A 216 10.93 16.12 -13.61
C LEU A 216 9.81 16.10 -12.58
N SER A 217 8.96 15.07 -12.59
CA SER A 217 7.70 15.09 -11.82
C SER A 217 7.43 13.78 -11.06
N GLY A 218 6.59 13.89 -10.01
CA GLY A 218 6.06 12.79 -9.17
C GLY A 218 4.53 12.74 -9.14
N HIS A 219 3.93 12.22 -8.07
CA HIS A 219 2.49 12.16 -7.74
C HIS A 219 1.69 10.99 -8.34
N ASP A 220 1.89 10.66 -9.62
CA ASP A 220 1.03 9.66 -10.29
C ASP A 220 1.48 8.20 -10.10
N HIS A 221 2.64 7.98 -9.47
CA HIS A 221 3.28 6.68 -9.18
C HIS A 221 3.70 5.82 -10.39
N PHE A 222 3.43 6.27 -11.63
CA PHE A 222 3.86 5.56 -12.83
C PHE A 222 5.13 6.14 -13.44
N TYR A 223 5.78 5.33 -14.29
CA TYR A 223 6.94 5.75 -15.06
C TYR A 223 6.50 6.37 -16.40
N TYR A 224 6.93 7.60 -16.69
CA TYR A 224 6.54 8.34 -17.89
C TYR A 224 7.72 9.04 -18.55
N ILE A 225 7.70 9.06 -19.89
CA ILE A 225 8.67 9.76 -20.72
C ILE A 225 7.94 10.54 -21.80
N GLY A 226 8.19 11.84 -21.82
CA GLY A 226 7.67 12.75 -22.84
C GLY A 226 8.38 12.59 -24.18
N SER A 227 7.75 13.11 -25.23
CA SER A 227 8.22 13.03 -26.62
C SER A 227 9.52 13.77 -26.92
N GLY A 228 10.04 14.59 -26.00
CA GLY A 228 11.30 15.31 -26.13
C GLY A 228 12.55 14.52 -25.76
N VAL A 229 12.40 13.22 -25.49
CA VAL A 229 13.52 12.29 -25.25
C VAL A 229 13.91 11.61 -26.55
N ASP A 230 15.17 11.79 -26.97
CA ASP A 230 15.68 11.29 -28.25
C ASP A 230 15.98 9.78 -28.21
N GLU A 231 16.47 9.30 -27.07
CA GLU A 231 16.83 7.90 -26.88
C GLU A 231 16.42 7.42 -25.49
N PHE A 232 15.72 6.29 -25.45
CA PHE A 232 15.34 5.64 -24.21
C PHE A 232 15.89 4.22 -24.17
N SER A 233 16.54 3.88 -23.05
CA SER A 233 17.05 2.55 -22.76
C SER A 233 16.38 2.00 -21.50
N ASP A 234 15.84 0.78 -21.59
CA ASP A 234 15.40 -0.02 -20.46
C ASP A 234 16.11 -1.38 -20.51
N PRO A 235 17.34 -1.49 -19.97
CA PRO A 235 18.16 -2.69 -20.10
C PRO A 235 17.52 -3.95 -19.50
N ASP A 236 16.66 -3.78 -18.49
CA ASP A 236 15.92 -4.88 -17.85
C ASP A 236 14.68 -5.30 -18.65
N GLY A 237 14.40 -4.64 -19.78
CA GLY A 237 13.50 -5.10 -20.84
C GLY A 237 12.04 -5.29 -20.45
N SER A 238 11.58 -4.62 -19.39
CA SER A 238 10.24 -4.80 -18.81
C SER A 238 9.34 -3.58 -18.97
N TRP A 239 9.91 -2.45 -19.38
CA TRP A 239 9.17 -1.35 -19.96
C TRP A 239 8.74 -1.75 -21.36
N VAL A 240 7.54 -2.30 -21.40
CA VAL A 240 6.77 -2.45 -22.62
C VAL A 240 6.54 -1.02 -23.16
N LYS A 241 7.20 -0.65 -24.28
CA LYS A 241 6.55 0.27 -25.25
C LYS A 241 5.16 -0.33 -25.44
N PRO A 242 4.05 0.36 -25.13
CA PRO A 242 2.72 -0.26 -25.11
C PRO A 242 2.56 -1.18 -26.31
N LEU A 243 2.46 -2.47 -25.99
CA LEU A 243 2.79 -3.59 -26.86
C LEU A 243 1.94 -3.45 -28.12
N ALA A 244 2.59 -3.60 -29.28
CA ALA A 244 1.87 -3.76 -30.52
C ALA A 244 0.98 -5.01 -30.40
N ALA A 245 -0.33 -4.78 -30.34
CA ALA A 245 -1.43 -5.67 -30.73
C ALA A 245 -1.08 -7.17 -30.82
N ALA A 246 -1.23 -7.91 -29.72
CA ALA A 246 -1.56 -9.34 -29.77
C ALA A 246 -2.05 -9.93 -28.44
N GLU A 247 -1.61 -9.41 -27.29
CA GLU A 247 -1.99 -9.95 -25.96
C GLU A 247 -2.12 -8.82 -24.92
N ALA A 248 -3.00 -7.85 -25.20
CA ALA A 248 -3.23 -6.68 -24.34
C ALA A 248 -4.06 -7.04 -23.09
N SER A 249 -3.53 -6.77 -21.89
CA SER A 249 -4.31 -6.67 -20.64
C SER A 249 -5.02 -5.31 -20.56
N GLU A 250 -5.94 -5.18 -19.60
CA GLU A 250 -6.74 -3.96 -19.36
C GLU A 250 -5.93 -2.66 -19.14
N ASP A 251 -4.60 -2.78 -18.97
CA ASP A 251 -3.66 -1.67 -18.81
C ASP A 251 -3.49 -0.80 -20.09
N ASP A 252 -3.79 -1.32 -21.28
CA ASP A 252 -3.43 -0.68 -22.56
C ASP A 252 -4.31 0.51 -23.01
N ALA A 253 -5.52 0.68 -22.45
CA ALA A 253 -6.43 1.78 -22.84
C ALA A 253 -5.95 3.16 -22.36
N MET A 254 -5.28 3.22 -21.21
CA MET A 254 -4.66 4.45 -20.68
C MET A 254 -3.38 4.79 -21.45
N LEU A 255 -2.59 3.78 -21.81
CA LEU A 255 -1.41 3.94 -22.65
C LEU A 255 -1.74 4.47 -24.04
N ASP A 256 -2.89 4.10 -24.62
CA ASP A 256 -3.34 4.66 -25.90
C ASP A 256 -3.80 6.12 -25.80
N THR A 257 -4.34 6.53 -24.65
CA THR A 257 -4.64 7.95 -24.36
C THR A 257 -3.35 8.75 -24.18
N TRP A 258 -2.37 8.22 -23.44
CA TRP A 258 -1.08 8.86 -23.25
C TRP A 258 -0.21 8.87 -24.51
N LYS A 259 -0.31 7.85 -25.37
CA LYS A 259 0.26 7.87 -26.73
C LYS A 259 -0.34 9.02 -27.54
N LYS A 260 -1.67 9.16 -27.55
CA LYS A 260 -2.34 10.27 -28.23
C LYS A 260 -1.88 11.63 -27.70
N GLU A 261 -1.77 11.81 -26.39
CA GLU A 261 -1.28 13.06 -25.78
C GLU A 261 0.22 13.31 -26.03
N ARG A 262 1.05 12.26 -25.98
CA ARG A 262 2.49 12.31 -26.31
C ARG A 262 2.71 12.73 -27.77
N ASP A 263 1.86 12.22 -28.68
CA ASP A 263 1.96 12.39 -30.13
C ASP A 263 1.15 13.62 -30.62
N ALA A 264 0.30 14.23 -29.79
CA ALA A 264 -0.48 15.44 -30.08
C ALA A 264 0.35 16.74 -30.01
N LEU A 265 1.51 16.76 -30.67
CA LEU A 265 2.32 17.95 -30.82
C LEU A 265 2.29 18.48 -32.26
N PRO A 266 2.38 19.81 -32.46
CA PRO A 266 2.54 20.38 -33.78
C PRO A 266 3.76 19.77 -34.50
N PRO A 267 3.68 19.50 -35.82
CA PRO A 267 4.83 19.06 -36.59
C PRO A 267 6.02 20.02 -36.42
N GLY A 268 7.18 19.49 -35.99
CA GLY A 268 8.39 20.28 -35.75
C GLY A 268 8.58 20.81 -34.32
N SER A 269 7.69 20.47 -33.37
CA SER A 269 7.92 20.72 -31.95
C SER A 269 9.16 19.95 -31.43
N PRO A 270 9.99 20.51 -30.53
CA PRO A 270 11.13 19.81 -29.91
C PRO A 270 10.71 18.68 -28.95
N GLY A 271 9.41 18.39 -28.82
CA GLY A 271 8.89 17.40 -27.90
C GLY A 271 8.81 17.90 -26.46
N ARG A 272 8.03 17.20 -25.62
CA ARG A 272 8.00 17.50 -24.17
C ARG A 272 9.15 16.80 -23.47
N ARG A 273 10.08 17.56 -22.89
CA ARG A 273 11.12 17.03 -22.00
C ARG A 273 10.54 16.91 -20.58
N LEU A 274 9.70 15.90 -20.39
CA LEU A 274 8.98 15.61 -19.14
C LEU A 274 9.24 14.16 -18.74
N ILE A 275 9.62 13.91 -17.48
CA ILE A 275 9.90 12.56 -16.96
C ILE A 275 9.25 12.37 -15.60
N LYS A 276 8.66 11.18 -15.39
CA LYS A 276 8.24 10.66 -14.07
C LYS A 276 8.90 9.31 -13.85
N SER A 277 9.49 9.10 -12.68
CA SER A 277 10.37 7.96 -12.38
C SER A 277 9.70 6.87 -11.55
N GLY A 278 8.41 6.57 -11.75
CA GLY A 278 7.75 5.46 -11.04
C GLY A 278 7.48 5.78 -9.57
N THR A 279 7.77 4.84 -8.67
CA THR A 279 7.48 4.94 -7.22
C THR A 279 8.26 3.89 -6.41
N ASP A 280 8.26 4.02 -5.08
CA ASP A 280 8.72 3.06 -4.06
C ASP A 280 10.12 2.50 -4.26
N PHE A 281 11.04 3.37 -4.67
CA PHE A 281 12.42 3.01 -4.97
C PHE A 281 12.53 1.89 -6.03
N ARG A 282 11.49 1.65 -6.83
CA ARG A 282 11.50 0.60 -7.87
C ARG A 282 12.25 1.05 -9.12
N ASP A 283 12.26 2.34 -9.39
CA ASP A 283 12.76 2.91 -10.63
C ASP A 283 13.62 4.16 -10.37
N LEU A 284 14.72 4.27 -11.11
CA LEU A 284 15.60 5.42 -11.13
C LEU A 284 15.87 5.82 -12.59
N SER A 285 15.67 7.09 -12.91
CA SER A 285 15.99 7.61 -14.25
C SER A 285 17.39 8.22 -14.27
N GLU A 286 18.28 7.69 -15.10
CA GLU A 286 19.55 8.30 -15.46
C GLU A 286 19.37 9.08 -16.77
N ILE A 287 19.45 10.40 -16.69
CA ILE A 287 19.21 11.31 -17.80
C ILE A 287 20.55 11.93 -18.20
N THR A 288 20.90 11.88 -19.49
CA THR A 288 22.09 12.52 -20.04
C THR A 288 21.69 13.54 -21.10
N LEU A 289 22.09 14.79 -20.89
CA LEU A 289 21.84 15.91 -21.79
C LEU A 289 23.13 16.31 -22.51
N GLU A 290 23.11 16.31 -23.84
CA GLU A 290 24.15 16.94 -24.66
C GLU A 290 23.81 18.41 -24.90
N ILE A 291 24.60 19.29 -24.32
CA ILE A 291 24.36 20.74 -24.33
C ILE A 291 25.33 21.40 -25.31
N SER A 292 24.78 22.12 -26.27
CA SER A 292 25.54 22.94 -27.21
C SER A 292 25.54 24.40 -26.78
N SER A 293 26.71 25.03 -26.84
CA SER A 293 26.83 26.48 -26.72
C SER A 293 26.27 27.09 -28.00
N SER A 294 25.14 27.78 -27.92
CA SER A 294 24.52 28.37 -29.11
C SER A 294 25.39 29.53 -29.63
N ASN A 295 25.68 29.54 -30.92
CA ASN A 295 26.41 30.63 -31.57
C ASN A 295 25.49 31.85 -31.67
N GLY A 296 25.45 32.67 -30.62
CA GLY A 296 24.76 33.96 -30.62
C GLY A 296 23.36 33.99 -29.99
N SER A 297 22.94 32.96 -29.24
CA SER A 297 21.76 33.06 -28.37
C SER A 297 22.18 33.06 -26.89
N ASP A 298 21.43 33.78 -26.05
CA ASP A 298 21.72 33.91 -24.61
C ASP A 298 21.37 32.65 -23.80
N LYS A 299 21.12 31.51 -24.44
CA LYS A 299 20.67 30.26 -23.80
C LYS A 299 21.48 29.06 -24.31
N ALA A 300 21.81 28.15 -23.39
CA ALA A 300 22.38 26.86 -23.74
C ALA A 300 21.28 25.95 -24.30
N GLU A 301 21.59 25.20 -25.36
CA GLU A 301 20.58 24.39 -26.05
C GLU A 301 20.85 22.90 -25.83
N ILE A 302 19.81 22.17 -25.39
CA ILE A 302 19.83 20.72 -25.32
C ILE A 302 19.71 20.18 -26.74
N SER A 303 20.83 19.70 -27.28
CA SER A 303 20.93 19.12 -28.62
C SER A 303 20.56 17.64 -28.66
N ARG A 304 20.64 16.95 -27.52
CA ARG A 304 20.21 15.56 -27.37
C ARG A 304 19.91 15.22 -25.91
N MET A 305 18.93 14.36 -25.68
CA MET A 305 18.51 13.83 -24.39
C MET A 305 18.38 12.32 -24.44
N LEU A 306 19.20 11.63 -23.65
CA LEU A 306 19.16 10.18 -23.48
C LEU A 306 18.66 9.85 -22.08
N VAL A 307 17.80 8.85 -21.96
CA VAL A 307 17.26 8.40 -20.68
C VAL A 307 17.46 6.90 -20.55
N THR A 308 18.05 6.47 -19.44
CA THR A 308 18.16 5.07 -19.06
C THR A 308 17.35 4.84 -17.79
N ARG A 309 16.43 3.88 -17.83
CA ARG A 309 15.72 3.42 -16.63
C ARG A 309 16.55 2.32 -15.95
N HIS A 310 16.78 2.50 -14.65
CA HIS A 310 17.39 1.48 -13.80
C HIS A 310 16.32 0.95 -12.86
N ARG A 311 16.09 -0.37 -12.85
CA ARG A 311 15.10 -0.99 -11.96
C ARG A 311 15.77 -1.61 -10.75
N THR A 312 15.17 -1.41 -9.59
CA THR A 312 15.63 -2.00 -8.34
C THR A 312 15.08 -3.41 -8.21
N THR A 313 15.82 -4.37 -8.74
CA THR A 313 15.47 -5.80 -8.73
C THR A 313 16.24 -6.58 -7.68
N THR A 314 15.86 -7.83 -7.43
CA THR A 314 16.60 -8.73 -6.53
C THR A 314 18.05 -8.95 -6.95
N LYS A 315 18.39 -8.71 -8.23
CA LYS A 315 19.76 -8.78 -8.76
C LYS A 315 20.65 -7.64 -8.26
N ALA A 316 20.08 -6.49 -7.91
CA ALA A 316 20.84 -5.37 -7.37
C ALA A 316 21.34 -5.73 -5.95
N PRO A 317 22.63 -5.50 -5.65
CA PRO A 317 23.15 -5.74 -4.31
C PRO A 317 22.55 -4.74 -3.31
N GLU A 318 22.41 -5.16 -2.05
CA GLU A 318 22.01 -4.25 -0.96
C GLU A 318 23.20 -3.42 -0.50
N ASN A 319 22.99 -2.12 -0.27
CA ASN A 319 23.98 -1.27 0.36
C ASN A 319 24.05 -1.63 1.85
N PRO A 320 25.21 -2.04 2.40
CA PRO A 320 25.30 -2.52 3.77
C PRO A 320 24.92 -1.48 4.83
N GLU A 321 25.25 -0.20 4.60
CA GLU A 321 24.98 0.88 5.54
C GLU A 321 23.47 1.15 5.60
N VAL A 322 22.84 1.31 4.44
CA VAL A 322 21.40 1.53 4.35
C VAL A 322 20.63 0.29 4.81
N LYS A 323 21.12 -0.92 4.55
CA LYS A 323 20.52 -2.16 5.04
C LYS A 323 20.44 -2.21 6.57
N ILE A 324 21.48 -1.76 7.27
CA ILE A 324 21.45 -1.64 8.74
C ILE A 324 20.36 -0.65 9.19
N MET A 325 20.19 0.46 8.48
CA MET A 325 19.14 1.44 8.77
C MET A 325 17.74 0.83 8.57
N VAL A 326 17.53 0.17 7.43
CA VAL A 326 16.28 -0.54 7.10
C VAL A 326 15.97 -1.60 8.16
N ASP A 327 16.93 -2.46 8.50
CA ASP A 327 16.76 -3.51 9.52
C ASP A 327 16.39 -2.94 10.89
N LYS A 328 16.97 -1.79 11.26
CA LYS A 328 16.63 -1.09 12.50
C LYS A 328 15.18 -0.58 12.47
N ILE A 329 14.76 0.04 11.36
CA ILE A 329 13.37 0.51 11.18
C ILE A 329 12.41 -0.67 11.26
N GLU A 330 12.70 -1.76 10.54
CA GLU A 330 11.88 -2.96 10.54
C GLU A 330 11.83 -3.65 11.91
N SER A 331 12.91 -3.61 12.68
CA SER A 331 12.95 -4.19 14.03
C SER A 331 12.03 -3.50 15.03
N HIS A 332 11.70 -2.22 14.79
CA HIS A 332 10.75 -1.46 15.59
C HIS A 332 9.29 -1.74 15.18
N LEU A 333 9.05 -2.37 14.03
CA LEU A 333 7.73 -2.85 13.66
C LEU A 333 7.41 -4.10 14.50
N SER A 334 6.23 -4.10 15.13
CA SER A 334 5.86 -5.13 16.11
C SER A 334 5.77 -6.52 15.46
N LYS A 335 6.33 -7.55 16.12
CA LYS A 335 6.12 -8.97 15.74
C LYS A 335 4.65 -9.37 15.66
N ALA A 336 3.76 -8.63 16.30
CA ALA A 336 2.32 -8.84 16.18
C ALA A 336 1.79 -8.59 14.76
N LEU A 337 2.49 -7.76 13.97
CA LEU A 337 2.14 -7.48 12.57
C LEU A 337 2.48 -8.65 11.64
N ASP A 338 3.48 -9.46 12.01
CA ASP A 338 3.99 -10.56 11.19
C ASP A 338 3.22 -11.87 11.38
N LYS A 339 2.17 -11.85 12.20
CA LYS A 339 1.32 -13.01 12.42
C LYS A 339 0.31 -13.14 11.28
N ASP A 340 0.31 -14.29 10.64
CA ASP A 340 -0.72 -14.68 9.67
C ASP A 340 -2.11 -14.57 10.30
N ILE A 341 -2.98 -13.75 9.69
CA ILE A 341 -4.39 -13.59 10.07
C ILE A 341 -5.30 -14.44 9.18
N GLY A 342 -4.89 -14.72 7.94
CA GLY A 342 -5.66 -15.47 6.96
C GLY A 342 -4.81 -15.91 5.78
N PHE A 343 -5.47 -16.44 4.75
CA PHE A 343 -4.84 -16.86 3.50
C PHE A 343 -5.67 -16.37 2.32
N THR A 344 -5.02 -15.98 1.23
CA THR A 344 -5.69 -15.72 -0.04
C THR A 344 -5.21 -16.66 -1.14
N THR A 345 -6.11 -17.06 -2.04
CA THR A 345 -5.79 -17.93 -3.19
C THR A 345 -5.58 -17.16 -4.49
N VAL A 346 -5.64 -15.83 -4.44
CA VAL A 346 -5.41 -14.96 -5.59
C VAL A 346 -4.63 -13.74 -5.15
N ALA A 347 -3.85 -13.18 -6.06
CA ALA A 347 -3.11 -11.97 -5.77
C ALA A 347 -4.05 -10.77 -5.55
N TRP A 348 -3.77 -9.93 -4.56
CA TRP A 348 -4.49 -8.68 -4.32
C TRP A 348 -3.78 -7.53 -5.04
N ASP A 349 -4.50 -6.86 -5.93
CA ASP A 349 -3.95 -5.73 -6.68
C ASP A 349 -4.30 -4.41 -6.00
N ALA A 350 -3.37 -3.91 -5.19
CA ALA A 350 -3.49 -2.66 -4.46
C ALA A 350 -2.69 -1.52 -5.12
N ARG A 351 -2.41 -1.63 -6.43
CA ARG A 351 -1.79 -0.54 -7.20
C ARG A 351 -2.76 0.62 -7.37
N SER A 352 -2.25 1.84 -7.23
CA SER A 352 -3.00 3.08 -7.46
C SER A 352 -3.57 3.15 -8.89
N THR A 353 -2.80 2.67 -9.87
CA THR A 353 -3.21 2.61 -11.28
C THR A 353 -4.45 1.75 -11.51
N VAL A 354 -4.76 0.82 -10.61
CA VAL A 354 -5.94 -0.04 -10.65
C VAL A 354 -7.03 0.50 -9.74
N CYS A 355 -6.72 0.67 -8.45
CA CYS A 355 -7.70 1.04 -7.43
C CYS A 355 -8.32 2.44 -7.64
N ARG A 356 -7.67 3.31 -8.43
CA ARG A 356 -8.14 4.68 -8.70
C ARG A 356 -8.75 4.88 -10.09
N THR A 357 -8.82 3.83 -10.91
CA THR A 357 -9.32 3.95 -12.30
C THR A 357 -10.33 2.88 -12.67
N GLN A 358 -10.33 1.75 -11.97
CA GLN A 358 -11.20 0.61 -12.21
C GLN A 358 -11.54 -0.16 -10.93
N GLU A 359 -12.46 -1.12 -11.03
CA GLU A 359 -12.75 -2.06 -9.95
C GLU A 359 -11.49 -2.87 -9.62
N SER A 360 -11.12 -2.92 -8.34
CA SER A 360 -10.01 -3.76 -7.86
C SER A 360 -10.54 -4.83 -6.90
N ASN A 361 -9.91 -6.01 -6.90
CA ASN A 361 -10.37 -7.10 -6.05
C ASN A 361 -10.24 -6.78 -4.55
N ILE A 362 -9.18 -6.09 -4.15
CA ILE A 362 -9.00 -5.63 -2.76
C ILE A 362 -9.97 -4.50 -2.41
N GLY A 363 -10.30 -3.61 -3.36
CA GLY A 363 -11.30 -2.57 -3.18
C GLY A 363 -12.69 -3.15 -2.98
N SER A 364 -13.14 -4.03 -3.87
CA SER A 364 -14.41 -4.76 -3.77
C SER A 364 -14.50 -5.58 -2.48
N PHE A 365 -13.43 -6.30 -2.11
CA PHE A 365 -13.39 -7.06 -0.86
C PHE A 365 -13.51 -6.16 0.38
N SER A 366 -12.81 -5.02 0.39
CA SER A 366 -12.88 -4.07 1.51
C SER A 366 -14.28 -3.47 1.65
N ALA A 367 -14.90 -3.08 0.53
CA ALA A 367 -16.27 -2.60 0.52
C ALA A 367 -17.26 -3.69 1.01
N ASP A 368 -17.02 -4.97 0.66
CA ASP A 368 -17.80 -6.09 1.18
C ASP A 368 -17.65 -6.24 2.69
N LEU A 369 -16.42 -6.13 3.22
CA LEU A 369 -16.19 -6.20 4.66
C LEU A 369 -16.91 -5.07 5.41
N MET A 370 -16.89 -3.84 4.87
CA MET A 370 -17.61 -2.72 5.47
C MET A 370 -19.12 -2.97 5.49
N ARG A 371 -19.68 -3.39 4.35
CA ARG A 371 -21.11 -3.69 4.23
C ARG A 371 -21.53 -4.81 5.17
N LEU A 372 -20.83 -5.95 5.12
CA LEU A 372 -21.17 -7.15 5.87
C LEU A 372 -20.90 -7.01 7.38
N GLY A 373 -19.86 -6.27 7.76
CA GLY A 373 -19.51 -6.01 9.15
C GLY A 373 -20.61 -5.27 9.93
N TYR A 374 -21.43 -4.50 9.23
CA TYR A 374 -22.51 -3.69 9.79
C TYR A 374 -23.91 -4.06 9.28
N ALA A 375 -24.03 -5.07 8.41
CA ALA A 375 -25.31 -5.50 7.85
C ALA A 375 -26.32 -5.89 8.93
N GLN A 376 -25.90 -6.64 9.96
CA GLN A 376 -26.79 -7.07 11.03
C GLN A 376 -27.02 -6.00 12.11
N SER A 377 -25.97 -5.29 12.51
CA SER A 377 -26.03 -4.33 13.63
C SER A 377 -26.71 -3.03 13.23
N ALA A 378 -26.41 -2.51 12.04
CA ALA A 378 -26.91 -1.23 11.55
C ALA A 378 -27.88 -1.37 10.37
N GLY A 379 -27.94 -2.53 9.71
CA GLY A 379 -28.78 -2.70 8.51
C GLY A 379 -28.11 -2.20 7.24
N VAL A 380 -26.77 -2.17 7.20
CA VAL A 380 -26.01 -1.64 6.05
C VAL A 380 -26.30 -2.43 4.78
N GLN A 381 -26.66 -1.69 3.73
CA GLN A 381 -26.99 -2.20 2.41
C GLN A 381 -25.88 -1.93 1.39
N ILE A 382 -25.11 -0.85 1.57
CA ILE A 382 -24.10 -0.41 0.60
C ILE A 382 -22.78 -0.19 1.33
N GLY A 383 -21.69 -0.72 0.76
CA GLY A 383 -20.32 -0.41 1.17
C GLY A 383 -19.68 0.54 0.15
N PHE A 384 -19.03 1.60 0.64
CA PHE A 384 -18.52 2.68 -0.20
C PHE A 384 -17.14 3.14 0.26
N LEU A 385 -16.12 2.92 -0.57
CA LEU A 385 -14.71 3.18 -0.27
C LEU A 385 -14.04 3.95 -1.41
N CYS A 386 -13.30 5.01 -1.13
CA CYS A 386 -12.49 5.68 -2.15
C CYS A 386 -11.19 4.90 -2.42
N GLY A 387 -10.76 4.85 -3.68
CA GLY A 387 -9.51 4.19 -4.09
C GLY A 387 -8.26 4.81 -3.45
N GLY A 388 -8.35 6.09 -3.05
CA GLY A 388 -7.33 6.81 -2.32
C GLY A 388 -7.05 6.26 -0.92
N ALA A 389 -7.99 5.49 -0.33
CA ALA A 389 -7.77 4.80 0.93
C ALA A 389 -6.81 3.59 0.80
N ILE A 390 -6.58 3.10 -0.42
CA ILE A 390 -5.69 1.97 -0.74
C ILE A 390 -4.32 2.54 -1.13
N ARG A 391 -3.30 2.35 -0.28
CA ARG A 391 -2.04 3.13 -0.33
C ARG A 391 -0.78 2.39 -0.71
N SER A 392 -0.76 1.07 -0.60
CA SER A 392 0.48 0.27 -0.70
C SER A 392 1.16 0.24 -2.06
N ASP A 393 0.48 0.69 -3.13
CA ASP A 393 0.92 0.62 -4.53
C ASP A 393 1.62 -0.71 -4.92
N SER A 394 1.05 -1.83 -4.48
CA SER A 394 1.72 -3.14 -4.53
C SER A 394 0.75 -4.25 -4.91
N ILE A 395 1.29 -5.35 -5.43
CA ILE A 395 0.54 -6.58 -5.63
C ILE A 395 0.97 -7.59 -4.57
N TYR A 396 0.02 -8.01 -3.74
CA TYR A 396 0.25 -9.04 -2.72
C TYR A 396 -0.04 -10.41 -3.33
N PRO A 397 0.92 -11.34 -3.34
CA PRO A 397 0.74 -12.65 -3.96
C PRO A 397 -0.29 -13.51 -3.21
N GLU A 398 -0.73 -14.59 -3.86
CA GLU A 398 -1.46 -15.66 -3.17
C GLU A 398 -0.62 -16.25 -2.03
N GLY A 399 -1.25 -16.60 -0.92
CA GLY A 399 -0.58 -17.13 0.25
C GLY A 399 -1.07 -16.54 1.57
N PRO A 400 -0.25 -16.59 2.64
CA PRO A 400 -0.61 -16.06 3.94
C PRO A 400 -0.77 -14.54 3.89
N ILE A 401 -1.82 -14.05 4.52
CA ILE A 401 -2.05 -12.63 4.76
C ILE A 401 -1.79 -12.37 6.23
N ARG A 402 -0.94 -11.39 6.54
CA ARG A 402 -0.65 -10.92 7.90
C ARG A 402 -1.31 -9.57 8.10
N LEU A 403 -1.25 -9.12 9.33
CA LEU A 403 -1.77 -7.80 9.67
C LEU A 403 -0.94 -6.68 9.05
N ARG A 404 0.38 -6.90 8.89
CA ARG A 404 1.28 -5.96 8.23
C ARG A 404 0.77 -5.58 6.84
N GLU A 405 0.34 -6.54 6.01
CA GLU A 405 -0.16 -6.25 4.66
C GLU A 405 -1.43 -5.39 4.73
N ILE A 406 -2.36 -5.67 5.66
CA ILE A 406 -3.57 -4.85 5.84
C ILE A 406 -3.22 -3.42 6.22
N MET A 407 -2.26 -3.22 7.12
CA MET A 407 -1.83 -1.89 7.54
C MET A 407 -0.99 -1.17 6.47
N ASN A 408 -0.31 -1.89 5.58
CA ASN A 408 0.34 -1.30 4.42
C ASN A 408 -0.69 -0.84 3.38
N ILE A 409 -1.74 -1.65 3.14
CA ILE A 409 -2.83 -1.31 2.23
C ILE A 409 -3.64 -0.12 2.77
N PHE A 410 -3.94 -0.12 4.08
CA PHE A 410 -4.72 0.90 4.78
C PHE A 410 -3.93 1.49 5.96
N PRO A 411 -2.96 2.40 5.70
CA PRO A 411 -2.10 2.95 6.75
C PRO A 411 -2.82 3.95 7.65
N PHE A 412 -3.93 4.52 7.19
CA PHE A 412 -4.74 5.44 7.98
C PHE A 412 -5.71 4.67 8.88
N GLU A 413 -5.75 5.03 10.16
CA GLU A 413 -6.56 4.39 11.19
C GLU A 413 -7.99 4.93 11.27
N ASP A 414 -8.46 5.70 10.28
CA ASP A 414 -9.82 6.25 10.30
C ASP A 414 -10.88 5.13 10.27
N PRO A 415 -11.88 5.21 11.17
CA PRO A 415 -12.86 4.15 11.37
C PRO A 415 -13.92 4.11 10.27
N VAL A 416 -14.66 2.99 10.22
CA VAL A 416 -15.88 2.89 9.41
C VAL A 416 -17.02 3.63 10.11
N VAL A 417 -17.67 4.53 9.38
CA VAL A 417 -18.89 5.22 9.79
C VAL A 417 -20.09 4.69 9.00
N VAL A 418 -21.28 4.75 9.58
CA VAL A 418 -22.52 4.30 8.94
C VAL A 418 -23.50 5.45 8.90
N ILE A 419 -24.01 5.75 7.70
CA ILE A 419 -24.88 6.88 7.42
C ILE A 419 -26.11 6.46 6.61
N LYS A 420 -27.21 7.18 6.74
CA LYS A 420 -28.35 7.06 5.81
C LYS A 420 -28.22 8.09 4.71
N LEU A 421 -28.40 7.63 3.47
CA LEU A 421 -28.40 8.47 2.28
C LEU A 421 -29.57 8.12 1.38
N THR A 422 -30.11 9.12 0.71
CA THR A 422 -31.06 8.92 -0.39
C THR A 422 -30.35 8.37 -1.63
N GLY A 423 -31.10 7.71 -2.52
CA GLY A 423 -30.54 7.27 -3.81
C GLY A 423 -29.96 8.42 -4.65
N ASP A 424 -30.53 9.63 -4.57
CA ASP A 424 -29.97 10.83 -5.18
C ASP A 424 -28.58 11.19 -4.61
N GLN A 425 -28.44 11.18 -3.27
CA GLN A 425 -27.16 11.44 -2.62
C GLN A 425 -26.09 10.41 -3.02
N ILE A 426 -26.47 9.13 -3.12
CA ILE A 426 -25.58 8.06 -3.61
C ILE A 426 -25.14 8.32 -5.05
N ARG A 427 -26.06 8.71 -5.94
CA ARG A 427 -25.74 9.09 -7.31
C ARG A 427 -24.75 10.26 -7.33
N ARG A 428 -25.00 11.32 -6.57
CA ARG A 428 -24.10 12.49 -6.48
C ARG A 428 -22.71 12.10 -5.98
N ALA A 429 -22.61 11.19 -5.01
CA ALA A 429 -21.33 10.67 -4.54
C ALA A 429 -20.59 9.90 -5.65
N LEU A 430 -21.27 9.02 -6.38
CA LEU A 430 -20.69 8.29 -7.52
C LEU A 430 -20.25 9.24 -8.65
N GLU A 431 -21.04 10.26 -8.95
CA GLU A 431 -20.71 11.30 -9.92
C GLU A 431 -19.44 12.06 -9.53
N ASN A 432 -19.27 12.42 -8.25
CA ASN A 432 -17.99 12.96 -7.76
C ASN A 432 -16.86 11.96 -8.00
N GLY A 433 -17.07 10.69 -7.63
CA GLY A 433 -16.07 9.63 -7.73
C GLY A 433 -15.51 9.44 -9.15
N VAL A 434 -16.34 9.63 -10.19
CA VAL A 434 -15.91 9.52 -11.60
C VAL A 434 -15.71 10.87 -12.30
N SER A 435 -15.86 12.00 -11.60
CA SER A 435 -15.82 13.36 -12.17
C SER A 435 -14.48 13.73 -12.83
N LYS A 436 -13.38 13.21 -12.28
CA LYS A 436 -12.01 13.48 -12.74
C LYS A 436 -11.38 12.32 -13.50
N TRP A 437 -12.10 11.20 -13.63
CA TRP A 437 -11.62 10.05 -14.40
C TRP A 437 -11.28 10.50 -15.85
N PRO A 438 -10.17 10.02 -16.44
CA PRO A 438 -9.28 8.96 -15.96
C PRO A 438 -8.09 9.41 -15.10
N ALA A 439 -8.09 10.63 -14.55
CA ALA A 439 -7.03 11.02 -13.62
C ALA A 439 -6.96 10.04 -12.43
N HIS A 440 -5.74 9.72 -11.96
CA HIS A 440 -5.47 8.76 -10.88
C HIS A 440 -5.79 9.34 -9.49
N GLU A 441 -7.01 9.86 -9.37
CA GLU A 441 -7.53 10.56 -8.20
C GLU A 441 -7.97 9.58 -7.11
N GLY A 442 -7.72 9.93 -5.85
CA GLY A 442 -8.16 9.12 -4.71
C GLY A 442 -9.68 8.90 -4.67
N ARG A 443 -10.45 9.83 -5.24
CA ARG A 443 -11.92 9.83 -5.20
C ARG A 443 -12.60 8.66 -5.93
N PHE A 444 -11.92 7.92 -6.81
CA PHE A 444 -12.57 6.84 -7.56
C PHE A 444 -13.23 5.80 -6.62
N PRO A 445 -14.49 5.41 -6.82
CA PRO A 445 -15.21 4.61 -5.83
C PRO A 445 -14.99 3.10 -6.05
N GLN A 446 -14.75 2.37 -4.94
CA GLN A 446 -14.85 0.93 -4.81
C GLN A 446 -16.13 0.62 -4.01
N VAL A 447 -16.97 -0.30 -4.50
CA VAL A 447 -18.36 -0.43 -4.04
C VAL A 447 -18.75 -1.85 -3.67
N SER A 448 -19.74 -1.98 -2.79
CA SER A 448 -20.42 -3.25 -2.44
C SER A 448 -21.91 -3.02 -2.29
N GLY A 449 -22.72 -4.01 -2.69
CA GLY A 449 -24.19 -3.93 -2.63
C GLY A 449 -24.83 -3.13 -3.77
N ILE A 450 -24.03 -2.52 -4.64
CA ILE A 450 -24.47 -1.86 -5.88
C ILE A 450 -23.56 -2.24 -7.05
N ARG A 451 -24.11 -2.11 -8.26
CA ARG A 451 -23.37 -2.04 -9.52
C ARG A 451 -23.70 -0.73 -10.20
N PHE A 452 -22.72 -0.08 -10.84
CA PHE A 452 -22.98 1.14 -11.59
C PHE A 452 -22.20 1.19 -12.91
N GLU A 453 -22.76 1.91 -13.87
CA GLU A 453 -22.14 2.18 -15.16
C GLU A 453 -21.94 3.69 -15.31
N PHE A 454 -20.82 4.09 -15.91
CA PHE A 454 -20.57 5.49 -16.25
C PHE A 454 -19.99 5.65 -17.66
N ASP A 455 -20.29 6.78 -18.29
CA ASP A 455 -19.78 7.20 -19.60
C ASP A 455 -18.84 8.39 -19.43
N PRO A 456 -17.52 8.21 -19.64
CA PRO A 456 -16.54 9.28 -19.46
C PRO A 456 -16.63 10.39 -20.51
N SER A 457 -17.34 10.17 -21.63
CA SER A 457 -17.57 11.19 -22.65
C SER A 457 -18.55 12.28 -22.23
N ARG A 458 -19.31 12.04 -21.15
CA ARG A 458 -20.27 13.00 -20.59
C ARG A 458 -19.59 13.98 -19.65
N GLU A 459 -20.19 15.15 -19.51
CA GLU A 459 -19.71 16.19 -18.59
C GLU A 459 -19.67 15.67 -17.14
N PRO A 460 -18.63 16.02 -16.36
CA PRO A 460 -18.58 15.70 -14.93
C PRO A 460 -19.86 16.11 -14.20
N GLY A 461 -20.42 15.21 -13.37
CA GLY A 461 -21.73 15.40 -12.74
C GLY A 461 -22.91 14.81 -13.52
N SER A 462 -22.67 14.25 -14.71
CA SER A 462 -23.68 13.52 -15.50
C SER A 462 -23.09 12.27 -16.17
N ARG A 463 -22.01 11.73 -15.63
CA ARG A 463 -21.28 10.57 -16.17
C ARG A 463 -21.95 9.26 -15.81
N VAL A 464 -22.58 9.13 -14.63
CA VAL A 464 -23.19 7.88 -14.15
C VAL A 464 -24.49 7.61 -14.91
N THR A 465 -24.50 6.56 -15.73
CA THR A 465 -25.62 6.21 -16.62
C THR A 465 -26.61 5.28 -15.96
N SER A 466 -26.16 4.32 -15.15
CA SER A 466 -27.02 3.39 -14.43
C SER A 466 -26.47 3.06 -13.04
N ILE A 467 -27.36 2.83 -12.09
CA ILE A 467 -27.03 2.32 -10.75
C ILE A 467 -28.08 1.26 -10.41
N VAL A 468 -27.60 0.10 -10.00
CA VAL A 468 -28.41 -1.08 -9.67
C VAL A 468 -28.05 -1.50 -8.25
N ILE A 469 -29.05 -1.69 -7.40
CA ILE A 469 -28.87 -2.29 -6.08
C ILE A 469 -28.97 -3.80 -6.18
N THR A 470 -28.04 -4.52 -5.56
CA THR A 470 -28.02 -5.98 -5.65
C THR A 470 -29.07 -6.62 -4.76
N ALA A 471 -29.60 -7.77 -5.18
CA ALA A 471 -30.52 -8.56 -4.36
C ALA A 471 -29.97 -8.84 -2.94
N SER A 472 -28.68 -9.18 -2.86
CA SER A 472 -27.98 -9.42 -1.59
C SER A 472 -27.88 -8.21 -0.65
N ALA A 473 -28.03 -6.99 -1.17
CA ALA A 473 -28.12 -5.77 -0.37
C ALA A 473 -29.54 -5.52 0.15
N LYS A 474 -30.56 -5.91 -0.62
CA LYS A 474 -31.97 -5.82 -0.22
C LYS A 474 -32.33 -6.78 0.90
N ALA A 475 -31.91 -8.04 0.83
CA ALA A 475 -32.17 -9.04 1.87
C ALA A 475 -31.69 -8.61 3.28
N ALA A 476 -30.63 -7.79 3.36
CA ALA A 476 -30.10 -7.26 4.61
C ALA A 476 -31.06 -6.25 5.28
N ALA A 477 -31.88 -5.52 4.50
CA ALA A 477 -32.89 -4.60 5.03
C ALA A 477 -34.10 -5.35 5.62
N THR A 478 -34.49 -6.47 5.01
CA THR A 478 -35.69 -7.23 5.38
C THR A 478 -35.52 -7.96 6.73
N GLN A 479 -34.31 -8.41 7.08
CA GLN A 479 -34.04 -9.13 8.33
C GLN A 479 -34.26 -8.29 9.61
N LYS A 480 -34.23 -6.95 9.54
CA LYS A 480 -34.51 -6.06 10.68
C LYS A 480 -36.02 -5.92 10.96
N SER A 481 -36.86 -6.12 9.94
CA SER A 481 -38.33 -6.09 10.06
C SER A 481 -38.90 -7.37 10.68
N ALA A 482 -38.23 -8.52 10.50
CA ALA A 482 -38.69 -9.80 11.03
C ALA A 482 -38.38 -10.01 12.53
N SER A 483 -37.36 -9.32 13.07
CA SER A 483 -36.97 -9.44 14.48
C SER A 483 -37.76 -8.53 15.43
N THR A 484 -38.65 -7.68 14.90
CA THR A 484 -39.52 -6.78 15.70
C THR A 484 -40.96 -7.28 15.87
N SER A 485 -41.29 -8.47 15.36
CA SER A 485 -42.62 -9.09 15.54
C SER A 485 -42.56 -10.33 16.45
N SER A 486 -42.30 -10.11 17.74
CA SER A 486 -42.60 -11.11 18.79
C SER A 486 -43.03 -10.43 20.09
N ASP A 487 -44.12 -9.67 20.00
CA ASP A 487 -44.82 -9.14 21.18
C ASP A 487 -45.60 -10.27 21.88
N SER A 488 -44.94 -10.94 22.83
CA SER A 488 -45.64 -11.59 23.95
C SER A 488 -44.69 -11.81 25.13
N LEU A 489 -44.64 -10.86 26.07
CA LEU A 489 -44.53 -11.17 27.50
C LEU A 489 -44.74 -9.91 28.35
N ALA A 490 -45.87 -9.91 29.05
CA ALA A 490 -46.22 -8.92 30.04
C ALA A 490 -45.46 -9.12 31.36
N SER A 491 -45.36 -8.00 32.09
CA SER A 491 -45.15 -7.85 33.54
C SER A 491 -43.71 -7.97 34.10
N LEU A 492 -43.17 -6.83 34.58
CA LEU A 492 -42.87 -6.50 36.00
C LEU A 492 -42.10 -5.15 36.10
N PRO A 493 -41.97 -4.52 37.29
CA PRO A 493 -42.41 -3.14 37.51
C PRO A 493 -41.36 -2.03 37.29
N ARG A 494 -41.87 -0.86 36.90
CA ARG A 494 -41.16 0.44 36.93
C ARG A 494 -40.75 0.81 38.35
N VAL A 495 -39.45 0.96 38.58
CA VAL A 495 -38.89 1.75 39.68
C VAL A 495 -38.48 3.12 39.12
N ARG A 496 -39.13 4.18 39.62
CA ARG A 496 -38.71 5.57 39.41
C ARG A 496 -37.66 5.96 40.46
N PRO A 497 -36.72 6.83 40.11
CA PRO A 497 -36.49 8.06 40.89
C PRO A 497 -36.48 9.28 39.95
N SER A 498 -37.43 10.22 40.09
CA SER A 498 -37.33 11.46 40.89
C SER A 498 -36.32 12.50 40.36
N VAL A 499 -36.82 13.33 39.45
CA VAL A 499 -36.68 14.79 39.28
C VAL A 499 -35.56 15.52 40.05
N SER A 500 -34.75 16.29 39.33
CA SER A 500 -34.37 17.67 39.70
C SER A 500 -34.01 18.47 38.45
N ALA A 501 -34.81 19.50 38.17
CA ALA A 501 -34.75 20.38 37.01
C ALA A 501 -34.02 21.70 37.31
N LYS A 502 -33.33 22.27 36.31
CA LYS A 502 -33.18 23.72 36.04
C LYS A 502 -33.03 23.87 34.51
N SER A 503 -34.08 24.27 33.77
CA SER A 503 -34.36 25.65 33.30
C SER A 503 -33.20 26.23 32.46
N ALA A 504 -33.36 26.60 31.18
CA ALA A 504 -34.32 27.63 30.75
C ALA A 504 -34.79 27.55 29.28
N ASN A 505 -36.08 27.83 29.13
CA ASN A 505 -36.89 28.33 28.01
C ASN A 505 -36.22 29.00 26.79
N SER A 506 -36.77 28.70 25.61
CA SER A 506 -37.50 29.70 24.80
C SER A 506 -38.51 29.01 23.87
N MET A 507 -39.80 29.30 24.11
CA MET A 507 -40.91 29.01 23.21
C MET A 507 -41.23 30.26 22.37
N HIS A 508 -41.63 30.07 21.11
CA HIS A 508 -42.91 30.60 20.64
C HIS A 508 -43.42 29.89 19.37
N ARG A 509 -44.60 29.27 19.52
CA ARG A 509 -45.58 29.02 18.46
C ARG A 509 -46.41 30.29 18.23
N ILE A 510 -47.07 30.38 17.06
CA ILE A 510 -48.47 30.80 16.82
C ILE A 510 -48.71 30.57 15.31
N ALA A 511 -49.51 29.57 14.90
CA ALA A 511 -50.96 29.62 14.57
C ALA A 511 -51.23 30.28 13.20
N LEU A 512 -52.22 29.94 12.36
CA LEU A 512 -53.39 29.05 12.38
C LEU A 512 -53.99 29.09 10.94
N GLU A 513 -54.91 28.16 10.66
CA GLU A 513 -56.03 28.24 9.67
C GLU A 513 -55.92 27.65 8.25
N ASN A 514 -56.52 26.45 8.13
CA ASN A 514 -57.67 26.10 7.29
C ASN A 514 -57.66 26.42 5.79
N ASN A 515 -57.73 25.36 4.97
CA ASN A 515 -58.87 25.22 4.08
C ASN A 515 -59.15 23.77 3.65
N VAL A 516 -60.40 23.37 3.81
CA VAL A 516 -61.02 22.13 3.32
C VAL A 516 -61.63 22.45 1.96
N ALA A 517 -61.41 21.58 0.97
CA ALA A 517 -62.34 21.42 -0.15
C ALA A 517 -62.27 19.98 -0.66
N THR A 518 -63.38 19.28 -0.45
CA THR A 518 -63.73 17.97 -0.99
C THR A 518 -64.33 18.13 -2.39
N SER A 519 -64.11 17.16 -3.28
CA SER A 519 -65.13 16.75 -4.25
C SER A 519 -64.90 15.33 -4.76
N ASN A 520 -65.96 14.54 -4.61
CA ASN A 520 -66.14 13.13 -4.96
C ASN A 520 -66.41 12.87 -6.45
N ALA A 521 -66.45 11.56 -6.75
CA ALA A 521 -67.17 10.84 -7.82
C ALA A 521 -66.31 10.48 -9.04
N SER A 522 -66.37 9.26 -9.62
CA SER A 522 -67.49 8.32 -9.71
C SER A 522 -67.03 6.89 -10.06
N SER A 523 -67.82 5.93 -9.59
CA SER A 523 -67.76 4.47 -9.81
C SER A 523 -68.46 3.97 -11.09
N THR A 524 -68.33 2.66 -11.34
CA THR A 524 -69.03 1.72 -12.27
C THR A 524 -68.23 1.37 -13.55
N SER A 525 -68.10 0.12 -14.02
CA SER A 525 -69.03 -1.02 -14.00
C SER A 525 -68.34 -2.41 -14.07
N LEU A 526 -69.00 -3.41 -13.46
CA LEU A 526 -68.83 -4.87 -13.64
C LEU A 526 -69.27 -5.35 -15.03
N HIS A 527 -68.71 -6.47 -15.53
CA HIS A 527 -69.46 -7.61 -16.10
C HIS A 527 -68.61 -8.89 -16.20
N ALA A 528 -69.28 -10.03 -16.01
CA ALA A 528 -68.73 -11.37 -15.78
C ALA A 528 -69.07 -12.36 -16.91
N HIS A 529 -68.48 -13.57 -16.79
CA HIS A 529 -68.81 -14.87 -17.39
C HIS A 529 -68.18 -15.25 -18.75
N ARG A 530 -67.40 -16.35 -18.77
CA ARG A 530 -67.92 -17.72 -19.02
C ARG A 530 -66.84 -18.79 -18.81
N ALA A 531 -67.25 -19.90 -18.21
CA ALA A 531 -66.50 -21.15 -18.08
C ALA A 531 -67.18 -22.24 -18.92
N SER A 532 -66.41 -23.17 -19.49
CA SER A 532 -66.79 -24.60 -19.67
C SER A 532 -65.65 -25.45 -20.26
N ASN A 533 -65.03 -26.25 -19.37
CA ASN A 533 -64.77 -27.70 -19.42
C ASN A 533 -64.19 -28.44 -20.66
N ALA A 534 -63.03 -29.08 -20.38
CA ALA A 534 -62.76 -30.53 -20.41
C ALA A 534 -62.19 -31.21 -21.68
N SER A 535 -60.92 -31.64 -21.59
CA SER A 535 -60.54 -33.03 -21.85
C SER A 535 -59.31 -33.44 -21.01
N SER A 536 -59.29 -34.69 -20.60
CA SER A 536 -58.61 -35.35 -19.48
C SER A 536 -57.36 -36.17 -19.85
N ILE A 537 -56.49 -36.43 -18.84
CA ILE A 537 -55.55 -37.59 -18.65
C ILE A 537 -54.27 -37.56 -19.52
N ALA A 538 -53.01 -37.79 -19.09
CA ALA A 538 -52.28 -38.20 -17.87
C ALA A 538 -50.88 -37.52 -17.98
N GLU A 539 -50.13 -37.20 -16.93
CA GLU A 539 -49.23 -38.10 -16.18
C GLU A 539 -48.69 -37.36 -14.95
N SER A 540 -48.30 -38.16 -13.97
CA SER A 540 -48.03 -37.81 -12.58
C SER A 540 -46.57 -37.48 -12.27
N GLU A 541 -46.39 -36.78 -11.15
CA GLU A 541 -45.17 -36.66 -10.31
C GLU A 541 -44.07 -35.68 -10.77
N SER A 542 -44.11 -34.43 -10.27
CA SER A 542 -42.92 -33.70 -9.80
C SER A 542 -43.32 -32.48 -8.95
N ASP A 543 -42.56 -32.28 -7.88
CA ASP A 543 -42.17 -30.97 -7.32
C ASP A 543 -43.19 -30.14 -6.54
N VAL A 544 -43.14 -30.34 -5.21
CA VAL A 544 -43.39 -29.25 -4.26
C VAL A 544 -42.10 -28.42 -4.19
N GLU A 545 -41.91 -27.51 -5.14
CA GLU A 545 -40.96 -26.40 -4.98
C GLU A 545 -41.55 -25.39 -4.00
N SER A 546 -40.81 -25.13 -2.93
CA SER A 546 -41.08 -24.02 -2.02
C SER A 546 -40.80 -22.70 -2.75
N ASP A 547 -41.86 -21.94 -2.96
CA ASP A 547 -41.90 -20.57 -3.46
C ASP A 547 -41.09 -19.61 -2.56
N TYR A 548 -39.80 -19.49 -2.85
CA TYR A 548 -38.98 -18.33 -2.47
C TYR A 548 -38.46 -17.75 -3.80
N GLY A 549 -39.16 -16.74 -4.33
CA GLY A 549 -38.74 -16.04 -5.54
C GLY A 549 -37.29 -15.58 -5.43
N ALA A 550 -36.50 -15.85 -6.47
CA ALA A 550 -35.15 -15.32 -6.58
C ALA A 550 -35.25 -13.78 -6.60
N GLU A 551 -34.75 -13.12 -5.57
CA GLU A 551 -34.65 -11.65 -5.55
C GLU A 551 -33.73 -11.23 -6.71
N GLU A 552 -34.26 -10.42 -7.64
CA GLU A 552 -33.51 -9.89 -8.78
C GLU A 552 -32.85 -8.55 -8.44
N ASP A 553 -31.78 -8.22 -9.16
CA ASP A 553 -31.15 -6.90 -9.11
C ASP A 553 -32.12 -5.83 -9.65
N GLU A 554 -32.19 -4.67 -8.99
CA GLU A 554 -33.14 -3.61 -9.35
C GLU A 554 -32.48 -2.24 -9.49
N PRO A 555 -33.02 -1.33 -10.31
CA PRO A 555 -32.56 0.05 -10.36
C PRO A 555 -32.61 0.72 -8.98
N LEU A 556 -31.60 1.53 -8.66
CA LEU A 556 -31.60 2.32 -7.43
C LEU A 556 -32.76 3.34 -7.46
N ASP A 557 -33.59 3.35 -6.42
CA ASP A 557 -34.65 4.35 -6.25
C ASP A 557 -34.04 5.64 -5.69
N MET A 558 -34.12 6.73 -6.45
CA MET A 558 -33.51 8.01 -6.09
C MET A 558 -34.13 8.65 -4.85
N ALA A 559 -35.39 8.34 -4.53
CA ALA A 559 -36.11 8.91 -3.39
C ALA A 559 -36.02 8.02 -2.14
N ALA A 560 -35.68 6.74 -2.29
CA ALA A 560 -35.54 5.82 -1.17
C ALA A 560 -34.27 6.10 -0.35
N GLU A 561 -34.35 5.82 0.95
CA GLU A 561 -33.20 5.86 1.86
C GLU A 561 -32.50 4.51 1.91
N TYR A 562 -31.17 4.56 1.96
CA TYR A 562 -30.29 3.42 2.06
C TYR A 562 -29.29 3.63 3.18
N VAL A 563 -28.95 2.55 3.87
CA VAL A 563 -27.92 2.57 4.90
C VAL A 563 -26.56 2.23 4.26
N VAL A 564 -25.62 3.16 4.35
CA VAL A 564 -24.31 3.11 3.69
C VAL A 564 -23.19 3.09 4.73
N ALA A 565 -22.26 2.14 4.61
CA ALA A 565 -21.01 2.16 5.35
C ALA A 565 -19.92 2.83 4.50
N THR A 566 -19.23 3.81 5.08
CA THR A 566 -18.10 4.51 4.45
C THR A 566 -16.98 4.76 5.47
N ARG A 567 -15.91 5.44 5.06
CA ARG A 567 -14.81 5.86 5.95
C ARG A 567 -15.13 7.23 6.55
N ASP A 568 -14.72 7.46 7.81
CA ASP A 568 -14.86 8.78 8.45
C ASP A 568 -14.25 9.89 7.58
N TYR A 569 -13.09 9.62 6.96
CA TYR A 569 -12.47 10.52 5.98
C TYR A 569 -13.45 10.98 4.88
N MET A 570 -14.20 10.05 4.28
CA MET A 570 -15.13 10.40 3.22
C MET A 570 -16.37 11.12 3.75
N TYR A 571 -16.85 10.74 4.94
CA TYR A 571 -18.00 11.39 5.59
C TYR A 571 -17.72 12.85 5.98
N GLN A 572 -16.48 13.17 6.33
CA GLN A 572 -16.03 14.56 6.56
C GLN A 572 -15.98 15.41 5.28
N GLY A 573 -16.25 14.82 4.12
CA GLY A 573 -16.32 15.51 2.84
C GLY A 573 -15.01 15.55 2.06
N HIS A 574 -13.95 14.90 2.56
CA HIS A 574 -12.66 14.85 1.88
C HIS A 574 -12.79 14.14 0.51
N ASP A 575 -11.87 14.42 -0.42
CA ASP A 575 -11.93 13.97 -1.83
C ASP A 575 -13.18 14.44 -2.62
N GLY A 576 -13.87 15.48 -2.14
CA GLY A 576 -15.08 16.04 -2.77
C GLY A 576 -16.36 15.26 -2.45
N TYR A 577 -16.36 14.53 -1.32
CA TYR A 577 -17.50 13.74 -0.86
C TYR A 577 -18.39 14.50 0.12
N GLU A 578 -18.50 15.83 0.01
CA GLU A 578 -19.30 16.66 0.93
C GLU A 578 -20.77 16.21 1.02
N VAL A 579 -21.29 15.59 -0.04
CA VAL A 579 -22.63 14.98 -0.06
C VAL A 579 -22.82 13.90 1.01
N LEU A 580 -21.76 13.19 1.41
CA LEU A 580 -21.85 12.16 2.45
C LEU A 580 -22.08 12.78 3.83
N ASN A 581 -21.62 14.02 4.05
CA ASN A 581 -21.83 14.77 5.28
C ASN A 581 -23.31 15.14 5.49
N GLU A 582 -24.10 15.20 4.40
CA GLU A 582 -25.54 15.45 4.45
C GLU A 582 -26.33 14.26 5.05
N GLY A 583 -25.71 13.08 5.16
CA GLY A 583 -26.36 11.85 5.62
C GLY A 583 -26.59 11.81 7.13
N GLU A 584 -27.67 11.15 7.57
CA GLU A 584 -27.94 10.92 8.99
C GLU A 584 -26.97 9.87 9.55
N LEU A 585 -26.17 10.25 10.54
CA LEU A 585 -25.19 9.36 11.19
C LEU A 585 -25.88 8.30 12.07
N ILE A 586 -25.62 7.02 11.79
CA ILE A 586 -26.08 5.86 12.57
C ILE A 586 -24.97 5.33 13.47
N VAL A 587 -23.75 5.24 12.92
CA VAL A 587 -22.53 4.87 13.65
C VAL A 587 -21.49 5.94 13.37
N ASP A 588 -21.09 6.62 14.44
CA ASP A 588 -20.06 7.67 14.44
C ASP A 588 -18.64 7.10 14.51
N GLU A 589 -17.66 7.99 14.44
CA GLU A 589 -16.24 7.68 14.48
C GLU A 589 -15.80 7.04 15.82
N GLU A 590 -16.47 7.36 16.93
CA GLU A 590 -16.15 6.77 18.24
C GLU A 590 -16.60 5.30 18.34
N ASN A 591 -17.70 4.95 17.69
CA ASN A 591 -18.28 3.60 17.68
C ASN A 591 -17.88 2.78 16.44
N GLY A 592 -17.23 3.42 15.47
CA GLY A 592 -16.75 2.82 14.24
C GLY A 592 -15.59 1.84 14.44
N ILE A 593 -15.55 0.79 13.62
CA ILE A 593 -14.50 -0.23 13.64
C ILE A 593 -13.43 0.18 12.63
N THR A 594 -12.15 0.12 13.04
CA THR A 594 -11.02 0.34 12.13
C THR A 594 -10.91 -0.78 11.10
N PHE A 595 -10.34 -0.50 9.93
CA PHE A 595 -10.13 -1.53 8.91
C PHE A 595 -9.28 -2.70 9.41
N ALA A 596 -8.19 -2.43 10.13
CA ALA A 596 -7.36 -3.48 10.71
C ALA A 596 -8.17 -4.47 11.57
N ASP A 597 -9.08 -3.95 12.40
CA ASP A 597 -9.94 -4.79 13.23
C ASP A 597 -11.07 -5.44 12.44
N LEU A 598 -11.60 -4.79 11.42
CA LEU A 598 -12.60 -5.37 10.53
C LEU A 598 -12.06 -6.62 9.81
N TYR A 599 -10.85 -6.52 9.26
CA TYR A 599 -10.14 -7.64 8.64
C TYR A 599 -9.83 -8.75 9.65
N ARG A 600 -9.31 -8.42 10.84
CA ARG A 600 -9.05 -9.40 11.92
C ARG A 600 -10.32 -10.13 12.35
N ARG A 601 -11.42 -9.40 12.56
CA ARG A 601 -12.72 -9.96 12.93
C ARG A 601 -13.24 -10.90 11.86
N PHE A 602 -13.15 -10.48 10.59
CA PHE A 602 -13.55 -11.31 9.46
C PHE A 602 -12.77 -12.63 9.39
N PHE A 603 -11.44 -12.57 9.36
CA PHE A 603 -10.62 -13.78 9.25
C PHE A 603 -10.76 -14.69 10.49
N ARG A 604 -10.85 -14.11 11.69
CA ARG A 604 -11.11 -14.89 12.91
C ARG A 604 -12.47 -15.58 12.86
N GLY A 605 -13.52 -14.88 12.43
CA GLY A 605 -14.87 -15.44 12.27
C GLY A 605 -14.89 -16.58 11.24
N LEU A 606 -14.20 -16.40 10.11
CA LEU A 606 -14.09 -17.42 9.08
C LEU A 606 -13.34 -18.67 9.58
N ALA A 607 -12.25 -18.50 10.33
CA ALA A 607 -11.51 -19.61 10.94
C ALA A 607 -12.40 -20.42 11.90
N VAL A 608 -13.22 -19.74 12.71
CA VAL A 608 -14.18 -20.38 13.62
C VAL A 608 -15.24 -21.15 12.83
N LYS A 609 -15.85 -20.53 11.80
CA LYS A 609 -16.85 -21.18 10.93
C LYS A 609 -16.28 -22.42 10.23
N ASN A 610 -15.04 -22.35 9.74
CA ASN A 610 -14.36 -23.48 9.12
C ASN A 610 -14.12 -24.61 10.14
N ALA A 611 -13.64 -24.30 11.34
CA ALA A 611 -13.46 -25.29 12.40
C ALA A 611 -14.77 -26.02 12.77
N PHE A 612 -15.90 -25.31 12.83
CA PHE A 612 -17.22 -25.92 13.06
C PHE A 612 -17.68 -26.80 11.90
N ARG A 613 -17.51 -26.35 10.64
CA ARG A 613 -17.85 -27.13 9.44
C ARG A 613 -17.06 -28.44 9.38
N PHE A 614 -15.77 -28.40 9.68
CA PHE A 614 -14.93 -29.61 9.71
C PHE A 614 -15.30 -30.57 10.83
N LYS A 615 -15.62 -30.08 12.04
CA LYS A 615 -16.14 -30.93 13.12
C LYS A 615 -17.46 -31.61 12.75
N LYS A 616 -18.34 -30.91 12.03
CA LYS A 616 -19.66 -31.44 11.60
C LYS A 616 -19.51 -32.49 10.49
N GLN A 617 -18.57 -32.30 9.56
CA GLN A 617 -18.24 -33.29 8.53
C GLN A 617 -17.49 -34.52 9.08
N GLY A 618 -16.65 -34.35 10.10
CA GLY A 618 -15.96 -35.44 10.79
C GLY A 618 -16.87 -36.38 11.61
N PHE A 619 -18.14 -36.02 11.84
CA PHE A 619 -19.12 -36.86 12.54
C PHE A 619 -20.02 -37.68 11.61
N ALA A 620 -20.00 -37.40 10.29
CA ALA A 620 -20.89 -38.04 9.31
C ALA A 620 -20.19 -39.01 8.35
N GLY A 621 -18.90 -39.28 8.54
CA GLY A 621 -18.10 -40.11 7.65
C GLY A 621 -17.31 -41.18 8.39
N SER A 622 -17.98 -42.19 8.95
CA SER A 622 -17.32 -43.49 9.14
C SER A 622 -17.14 -44.12 7.76
N CYS A 623 -16.07 -43.79 7.05
CA CYS A 623 -15.78 -44.45 5.79
C CYS A 623 -14.28 -44.65 5.59
N SER A 624 -13.95 -45.92 5.38
CA SER A 624 -12.75 -46.45 4.77
C SER A 624 -12.12 -45.52 3.73
N LEU A 625 -10.97 -44.93 4.06
CA LEU A 625 -10.05 -44.42 3.06
C LEU A 625 -8.93 -45.43 2.92
N ALA A 626 -9.05 -46.23 1.85
CA ALA A 626 -7.95 -46.99 1.32
C ALA A 626 -6.80 -46.04 0.98
N ARG A 627 -5.61 -46.43 1.43
CA ARG A 627 -4.30 -45.84 1.16
C ARG A 627 -4.19 -45.37 -0.30
N ASN A 628 -3.84 -44.10 -0.46
CA ASN A 628 -2.85 -43.70 -1.46
C ASN A 628 -1.92 -42.68 -0.81
N GLU A 629 -0.89 -43.25 -0.19
CA GLU A 629 0.26 -42.60 0.41
C GLU A 629 1.12 -41.96 -0.69
N SER A 630 1.00 -40.65 -0.89
CA SER A 630 2.13 -39.83 -1.37
C SER A 630 1.86 -38.37 -1.02
N VAL A 631 2.92 -37.65 -0.66
CA VAL A 631 2.94 -36.26 -0.16
C VAL A 631 2.80 -36.11 1.36
N ILE A 632 1.84 -36.76 2.04
CA ILE A 632 1.67 -36.62 3.50
C ILE A 632 2.84 -37.23 4.29
N GLU A 633 3.40 -38.38 3.87
CA GLU A 633 4.59 -38.95 4.53
C GLU A 633 5.85 -38.06 4.41
N ARG A 634 5.92 -37.13 3.45
CA ARG A 634 7.05 -36.20 3.34
C ARG A 634 6.98 -35.06 4.35
N GLN A 635 5.78 -34.63 4.76
CA GLN A 635 5.62 -33.56 5.75
C GLN A 635 5.38 -34.09 7.17
N GLU A 636 4.78 -35.27 7.36
CA GLU A 636 4.66 -35.88 8.69
C GLU A 636 5.99 -36.41 9.23
N LYS A 637 6.93 -36.83 8.37
CA LYS A 637 8.33 -37.07 8.76
C LYS A 637 9.07 -35.82 9.22
N GLN A 638 8.53 -34.61 9.00
CA GLN A 638 9.11 -33.35 9.47
C GLN A 638 8.50 -32.83 10.77
N LYS A 639 7.38 -33.38 11.27
CA LYS A 639 6.69 -32.84 12.47
C LYS A 639 6.69 -33.71 13.72
N LEU A 640 7.28 -34.91 13.71
CA LEU A 640 7.43 -35.72 14.93
C LEU A 640 8.88 -35.75 15.45
N SER A 641 9.03 -35.27 16.69
CA SER A 641 10.20 -35.29 17.59
C SER A 641 11.16 -34.09 17.54
N GLY A 642 10.80 -33.06 18.31
CA GLY A 642 11.72 -32.00 18.77
C GLY A 642 12.92 -32.50 19.61
N LYS A 643 13.08 -33.82 19.85
CA LYS A 643 14.29 -34.41 20.42
C LYS A 643 15.35 -34.77 19.36
N SER A 644 14.99 -34.77 18.07
CA SER A 644 15.91 -35.10 16.96
C SER A 644 16.45 -33.88 16.20
N GLN A 645 15.82 -32.70 16.35
CA GLN A 645 16.24 -31.48 15.64
C GLN A 645 17.63 -30.98 16.06
N TRP A 646 18.01 -31.12 17.33
CA TRP A 646 19.37 -30.76 17.77
C TRP A 646 20.44 -31.69 17.21
N LYS A 647 20.15 -33.00 17.07
CA LYS A 647 21.07 -33.95 16.40
C LYS A 647 21.19 -33.65 14.90
N LEU A 648 20.09 -33.30 14.23
CA LEU A 648 20.09 -32.94 12.81
C LEU A 648 20.75 -31.58 12.55
N LEU A 649 20.57 -30.61 13.44
CA LEU A 649 21.28 -29.31 13.40
C LEU A 649 22.77 -29.51 13.63
N ILE A 650 23.18 -30.36 14.57
CA ILE A 650 24.60 -30.68 14.80
C ILE A 650 25.19 -31.42 13.58
N ILE A 651 24.46 -32.36 12.98
CA ILE A 651 24.92 -33.09 11.79
C ILE A 651 24.95 -32.18 10.55
N LYS A 652 23.95 -31.30 10.35
CA LYS A 652 23.96 -30.29 9.28
C LYS A 652 25.06 -29.27 9.48
N HIS A 653 25.30 -28.83 10.70
CA HIS A 653 26.36 -27.87 11.00
C HIS A 653 27.74 -28.52 10.84
N ALA A 654 27.91 -29.78 11.25
CA ALA A 654 29.14 -30.55 11.00
C ALA A 654 29.37 -30.84 9.50
N ALA A 655 28.30 -31.10 8.72
CA ALA A 655 28.38 -31.27 7.28
C ALA A 655 28.73 -29.96 6.57
N ASN A 656 28.06 -28.85 6.91
CA ASN A 656 28.39 -27.53 6.38
C ASN A 656 29.82 -27.10 6.74
N LEU A 657 30.30 -27.39 7.95
CA LEU A 657 31.68 -27.11 8.35
C LEU A 657 32.69 -27.96 7.57
N LYS A 658 32.34 -29.20 7.22
CA LYS A 658 33.18 -30.09 6.40
C LYS A 658 33.22 -29.64 4.94
N GLU A 659 32.10 -29.17 4.42
CA GLU A 659 31.96 -28.61 3.07
C GLU A 659 32.69 -27.26 2.95
N LEU A 660 32.54 -26.37 3.93
CA LEU A 660 33.31 -25.13 4.04
C LEU A 660 34.81 -25.39 4.17
N ALA A 661 35.22 -26.44 4.90
CA ALA A 661 36.62 -26.84 5.00
C ALA A 661 37.18 -27.34 3.65
N GLN A 662 36.40 -28.13 2.90
CA GLN A 662 36.80 -28.59 1.56
C GLN A 662 36.85 -27.44 0.53
N GLN A 663 35.90 -26.51 0.58
CA GLN A 663 35.91 -25.32 -0.28
C GLN A 663 37.12 -24.44 0.02
N ARG A 664 37.47 -24.26 1.31
CA ARG A 664 38.66 -23.52 1.74
C ARG A 664 39.96 -24.21 1.31
N GLU A 665 40.02 -25.53 1.36
CA GLU A 665 41.18 -26.32 0.91
C GLU A 665 41.39 -26.23 -0.60
N GLN A 666 40.30 -26.22 -1.39
CA GLN A 666 40.34 -25.95 -2.83
C GLN A 666 40.74 -24.52 -3.14
N GLU A 667 40.27 -23.54 -2.37
CA GLU A 667 40.70 -22.13 -2.50
C GLU A 667 42.19 -21.95 -2.20
N LEU A 668 42.70 -22.64 -1.17
CA LEU A 668 44.13 -22.64 -0.81
C LEU A 668 45.00 -23.28 -1.89
N GLN A 669 44.57 -24.39 -2.50
CA GLN A 669 45.27 -25.00 -3.63
C GLN A 669 45.31 -24.06 -4.83
N LYS A 670 44.18 -23.39 -5.12
CA LYS A 670 44.07 -22.44 -6.23
C LYS A 670 44.91 -21.17 -6.00
N GLN A 671 45.04 -20.73 -4.75
CA GLN A 671 45.92 -19.62 -4.36
C GLN A 671 47.40 -20.01 -4.41
N GLN A 672 47.76 -21.24 -4.03
CA GLN A 672 49.13 -21.74 -4.20
C GLN A 672 49.54 -21.85 -5.67
N GLU A 673 48.63 -22.28 -6.55
CA GLU A 673 48.86 -22.29 -8.01
C GLU A 673 49.02 -20.87 -8.59
N LEU A 674 48.32 -19.88 -8.04
CA LEU A 674 48.45 -18.47 -8.42
C LEU A 674 49.76 -17.84 -7.88
N GLU A 675 50.22 -18.25 -6.70
CA GLU A 675 51.47 -17.80 -6.10
C GLU A 675 52.72 -18.41 -6.77
N GLU A 676 52.63 -19.63 -7.32
CA GLU A 676 53.71 -20.23 -8.12
C GLU A 676 53.89 -19.56 -9.50
N GLN A 677 52.88 -18.84 -9.99
CA GLN A 677 52.95 -18.12 -11.27
C GLN A 677 53.52 -16.70 -11.16
N ASP A 678 53.57 -16.08 -9.97
CA ASP A 678 53.99 -14.68 -9.81
C ASP A 678 55.32 -14.54 -9.06
N SER A 679 56.42 -14.80 -9.78
CA SER A 679 57.78 -14.63 -9.26
C SER A 679 58.22 -13.16 -9.29
N GLY A 680 57.91 -12.40 -8.22
CA GLY A 680 58.29 -10.98 -8.09
C GLY A 680 58.47 -10.50 -6.65
N ARG A 681 59.61 -10.82 -6.02
CA ARG A 681 59.94 -10.53 -4.61
C ARG A 681 60.08 -9.05 -4.28
N SER A 682 59.38 -8.58 -3.22
CA SER A 682 59.95 -7.76 -2.12
C SER A 682 58.86 -7.21 -1.17
N VAL A 683 57.69 -6.82 -1.70
CA VAL A 683 56.58 -6.27 -0.88
C VAL A 683 55.62 -7.37 -0.39
N ALA A 684 55.37 -8.38 -1.23
CA ALA A 684 54.52 -9.53 -0.90
C ALA A 684 55.03 -10.32 0.32
N ALA A 685 56.35 -10.46 0.49
CA ALA A 685 56.92 -11.20 1.63
C ALA A 685 56.64 -10.54 2.99
N ARG A 686 56.53 -9.20 3.04
CA ARG A 686 56.19 -8.47 4.27
C ARG A 686 54.68 -8.56 4.57
N ILE A 687 53.84 -8.53 3.54
CA ILE A 687 52.39 -8.71 3.70
C ILE A 687 52.07 -10.16 4.08
N ALA A 688 52.73 -11.14 3.46
CA ALA A 688 52.60 -12.56 3.79
C ALA A 688 53.00 -12.84 5.24
N SER A 689 54.07 -12.24 5.75
CA SER A 689 54.47 -12.39 7.16
C SER A 689 53.42 -11.84 8.15
N ILE A 690 52.79 -10.70 7.83
CA ILE A 690 51.75 -10.08 8.67
C ILE A 690 50.45 -10.91 8.60
N VAL A 691 50.07 -11.37 7.41
CA VAL A 691 48.88 -12.21 7.18
C VAL A 691 49.06 -13.58 7.84
N GLN A 692 50.26 -14.15 7.80
CA GLN A 692 50.60 -15.43 8.44
C GLN A 692 50.56 -15.32 9.97
N GLN A 693 51.08 -14.24 10.56
CA GLN A 693 50.94 -13.99 12.00
C GLN A 693 49.46 -13.82 12.43
N TYR A 694 48.65 -13.17 11.59
CA TYR A 694 47.21 -13.03 11.84
C TYR A 694 46.46 -14.36 11.70
N HIS A 695 46.86 -15.20 10.73
CA HIS A 695 46.29 -16.54 10.50
C HIS A 695 46.65 -17.52 11.62
N GLU A 696 47.89 -17.52 12.13
CA GLU A 696 48.29 -18.35 13.26
C GLU A 696 47.56 -17.94 14.55
N SER A 697 47.30 -16.64 14.76
CA SER A 697 46.50 -16.14 15.89
C SER A 697 45.04 -16.60 15.81
N LEU A 698 44.44 -16.57 14.62
CA LEU A 698 43.06 -17.01 14.37
C LEU A 698 42.92 -18.54 14.42
N ALA A 699 43.89 -19.28 13.90
CA ALA A 699 43.93 -20.74 13.95
C ALA A 699 44.08 -21.26 15.39
N ASN A 700 44.92 -20.62 16.21
CA ASN A 700 45.04 -20.94 17.63
C ASN A 700 43.75 -20.65 18.41
N LYS A 701 43.05 -19.54 18.12
CA LYS A 701 41.73 -19.23 18.71
C LYS A 701 40.66 -20.23 18.27
N ALA A 702 40.66 -20.64 17.00
CA ALA A 702 39.74 -21.65 16.46
C ALA A 702 40.02 -23.05 17.05
N GLN A 703 41.28 -23.44 17.21
CA GLN A 703 41.64 -24.69 17.89
C GLN A 703 41.22 -24.69 19.37
N LEU A 704 41.40 -23.57 20.09
CA LEU A 704 40.93 -23.44 21.48
C LEU A 704 39.41 -23.60 21.59
N LEU A 705 38.65 -22.97 20.68
CA LEU A 705 37.18 -23.09 20.60
C LEU A 705 36.73 -24.51 20.24
N THR A 706 37.46 -25.20 19.36
CA THR A 706 37.16 -26.59 18.94
C THR A 706 37.51 -27.62 20.02
N HIS A 707 38.57 -27.36 20.80
CA HIS A 707 38.99 -28.21 21.91
C HIS A 707 38.04 -28.06 23.13
N HIS A 708 37.57 -26.85 23.42
CA HIS A 708 36.56 -26.60 24.47
C HIS A 708 35.20 -27.24 24.12
N SER A 709 34.74 -27.09 22.88
CA SER A 709 33.46 -27.66 22.43
C SER A 709 33.48 -29.20 22.38
N SER A 710 34.60 -29.82 22.01
CA SER A 710 34.74 -31.29 22.03
C SER A 710 34.74 -31.89 23.44
N ASN A 711 35.32 -31.20 24.42
CA ASN A 711 35.33 -31.65 25.82
C ASN A 711 33.97 -31.48 26.50
N ILE A 712 33.26 -30.38 26.21
CA ILE A 712 31.87 -30.16 26.67
C ILE A 712 30.93 -31.23 26.09
N VAL A 713 31.08 -31.58 24.80
CA VAL A 713 30.26 -32.60 24.15
C VAL A 713 30.53 -34.01 24.69
N ARG A 714 31.79 -34.38 25.01
CA ARG A 714 32.09 -35.66 25.69
C ARG A 714 31.57 -35.72 27.13
N ALA A 715 31.63 -34.61 27.88
CA ALA A 715 31.12 -34.54 29.25
C ALA A 715 29.58 -34.66 29.29
N LEU A 716 28.89 -34.01 28.35
CA LEU A 716 27.44 -34.10 28.20
C LEU A 716 26.99 -35.50 27.74
N LEU A 717 27.69 -36.13 26.79
CA LEU A 717 27.36 -37.48 26.30
C LEU A 717 27.62 -38.60 27.33
N SER A 718 28.63 -38.44 28.20
CA SER A 718 28.91 -39.42 29.26
C SER A 718 27.99 -39.27 30.48
N SER A 719 27.43 -38.07 30.69
CA SER A 719 26.43 -37.80 31.73
C SER A 719 25.02 -38.23 31.30
N ALA A 720 24.67 -38.06 30.01
CA ALA A 720 23.38 -38.46 29.45
C ALA A 720 23.13 -39.99 29.44
N LYS A 721 24.17 -40.82 29.54
CA LYS A 721 24.05 -42.30 29.58
C LYS A 721 23.71 -42.86 30.98
N ARG A 722 23.67 -42.04 32.03
CA ARG A 722 23.54 -42.49 33.43
C ARG A 722 22.31 -41.95 34.18
N LEU A 723 21.34 -41.34 33.49
CA LEU A 723 20.14 -40.77 34.10
C LEU A 723 18.99 -41.79 34.14
N SER A 724 18.43 -42.05 35.33
CA SER A 724 17.13 -42.74 35.46
C SER A 724 15.97 -41.74 35.22
N PRO A 725 14.73 -42.22 34.99
CA PRO A 725 13.63 -41.41 34.47
C PRO A 725 13.20 -40.20 35.32
N ASP A 726 13.55 -40.15 36.61
CA ASP A 726 12.95 -39.21 37.57
C ASP A 726 13.90 -38.11 38.09
N GLN A 727 15.01 -37.81 37.39
CA GLN A 727 15.91 -36.71 37.80
C GLN A 727 15.90 -35.51 36.86
N ASP A 728 15.84 -34.30 37.44
CA ASP A 728 15.89 -33.02 36.74
C ASP A 728 17.27 -32.80 36.08
N PRO A 729 17.32 -32.74 34.73
CA PRO A 729 18.57 -32.66 33.98
C PRO A 729 19.32 -31.34 34.19
N MET A 730 18.64 -30.24 34.56
CA MET A 730 19.30 -28.94 34.77
C MET A 730 20.12 -28.91 36.06
N ARG A 731 19.67 -29.62 37.10
CA ARG A 731 20.39 -29.74 38.36
C ARG A 731 21.66 -30.61 38.21
N VAL A 732 21.60 -31.68 37.43
CA VAL A 732 22.73 -32.59 37.15
C VAL A 732 23.79 -31.93 36.28
N ALA A 733 23.38 -31.17 35.25
CA ALA A 733 24.31 -30.42 34.41
C ALA A 733 25.09 -29.37 35.21
N ARG A 734 24.45 -28.72 36.20
CA ARG A 734 25.08 -27.71 37.06
C ARG A 734 26.12 -28.31 38.01
N THR A 735 25.85 -29.47 38.59
CA THR A 735 26.83 -30.18 39.46
C THR A 735 28.01 -30.74 38.65
N ALA A 736 27.77 -31.19 37.41
CA ALA A 736 28.82 -31.74 36.54
C ALA A 736 29.73 -30.67 35.91
N LEU A 737 29.22 -29.46 35.68
CA LEU A 737 30.00 -28.35 35.11
C LEU A 737 30.87 -27.62 36.14
N PHE A 738 30.49 -27.64 37.43
CA PHE A 738 31.11 -26.76 38.43
C PHE A 738 31.73 -27.46 39.66
N GLY A 739 31.58 -28.78 39.83
CA GLY A 739 32.20 -29.51 40.94
C GLY A 739 31.61 -29.17 42.31
N ALA A 740 31.67 -30.11 43.25
CA ALA A 740 31.30 -29.89 44.64
C ALA A 740 32.51 -29.31 45.40
N ASP A 741 32.37 -28.07 45.86
CA ASP A 741 33.03 -27.42 47.00
C ASP A 741 33.31 -25.95 46.64
N ASP A 742 32.41 -25.06 47.04
CA ASP A 742 32.87 -23.97 47.90
C ASP A 742 31.75 -23.48 48.80
N ASN A 743 32.07 -23.47 50.09
CA ASN A 743 31.20 -23.24 51.21
C ASN A 743 31.50 -21.83 51.71
N SER A 744 30.68 -20.84 51.37
CA SER A 744 30.70 -19.53 52.05
C SER A 744 29.29 -18.94 52.18
N SER A 745 28.60 -19.44 53.21
CA SER A 745 27.83 -18.70 54.21
C SER A 745 27.25 -17.29 53.90
N LEU A 746 25.90 -17.27 53.82
CA LEU A 746 24.94 -16.42 54.58
C LEU A 746 24.71 -14.93 54.19
N PRO A 747 23.53 -14.33 54.51
CA PRO A 747 22.19 -14.89 54.76
C PRO A 747 21.01 -14.15 54.07
N LEU A 748 19.86 -14.82 54.10
CA LEU A 748 18.49 -14.32 53.87
C LEU A 748 18.15 -13.05 54.67
N SER A 749 17.33 -12.15 54.10
CA SER A 749 16.25 -11.47 54.83
C SER A 749 15.18 -10.86 53.89
N ASP A 750 14.00 -11.46 54.01
CA ASP A 750 12.60 -11.01 53.93
C ASP A 750 11.91 -10.34 52.71
N PRO A 751 10.59 -10.64 52.55
CA PRO A 751 9.71 -10.26 51.46
C PRO A 751 8.88 -9.01 51.81
N ASP A 752 8.36 -8.30 50.81
CA ASP A 752 7.08 -7.59 50.98
C ASP A 752 6.46 -7.13 49.65
N THR A 753 5.14 -7.31 49.56
CA THR A 753 4.14 -6.60 48.73
C THR A 753 3.90 -7.00 47.25
N PRO A 754 2.65 -6.83 46.74
CA PRO A 754 1.78 -7.93 46.34
C PRO A 754 1.37 -7.93 44.86
N GLN A 755 0.87 -9.07 44.37
CA GLN A 755 0.19 -9.17 43.07
C GLN A 755 -1.20 -8.51 43.12
N PRO A 756 -1.63 -7.79 42.06
CA PRO A 756 -3.04 -7.52 41.87
C PRO A 756 -3.72 -8.62 41.05
N GLU A 757 -4.95 -8.82 41.47
CA GLU A 757 -5.98 -9.78 41.13
C GLU A 757 -6.36 -9.84 39.64
N SER A 758 -6.78 -11.04 39.23
CA SER A 758 -7.39 -11.33 37.94
C SER A 758 -8.79 -10.72 37.85
N GLU A 759 -8.99 -9.74 36.98
CA GLU A 759 -10.32 -9.29 36.60
C GLU A 759 -10.96 -10.24 35.56
N ASN A 760 -12.19 -10.63 35.88
CA ASN A 760 -13.09 -11.42 35.06
C ASN A 760 -13.42 -10.69 33.75
N VAL A 761 -13.06 -11.30 32.62
CA VAL A 761 -13.58 -10.93 31.30
C VAL A 761 -14.96 -11.58 31.13
N PRO A 762 -16.04 -10.83 30.81
CA PRO A 762 -17.34 -11.42 30.50
C PRO A 762 -17.24 -12.26 29.22
N ARG A 763 -17.84 -13.45 29.25
CA ARG A 763 -18.08 -14.25 28.04
C ARG A 763 -19.09 -13.51 27.16
N ASN A 764 -18.65 -13.06 25.99
CA ASN A 764 -19.55 -12.70 24.89
C ASN A 764 -20.06 -14.00 24.24
N ASP A 765 -21.20 -14.48 24.71
CA ASP A 765 -21.97 -15.56 24.10
C ASP A 765 -22.98 -14.94 23.11
N ASP A 766 -22.53 -14.36 22.00
CA ASP A 766 -23.41 -13.85 20.91
C ASP A 766 -22.73 -13.96 19.52
N ALA A 767 -22.01 -15.06 19.28
CA ALA A 767 -21.28 -15.30 18.02
C ALA A 767 -21.97 -16.29 17.06
N ASP A 768 -23.29 -16.49 17.20
CA ASP A 768 -24.08 -17.39 16.35
C ASP A 768 -25.15 -16.60 15.57
N GLY A 769 -24.73 -16.03 14.45
CA GLY A 769 -25.62 -15.29 13.54
C GLY A 769 -25.03 -15.15 12.14
N LEU A 770 -25.21 -16.19 11.31
CA LEU A 770 -25.15 -16.23 9.83
C LEU A 770 -24.57 -15.00 9.08
N MET A 771 -23.27 -15.03 8.80
CA MET A 771 -22.67 -14.31 7.65
C MET A 771 -23.06 -15.06 6.35
N PRO A 772 -23.73 -14.40 5.38
CA PRO A 772 -23.98 -14.98 4.06
C PRO A 772 -22.64 -15.41 3.45
N GLU A 773 -22.65 -16.56 2.81
CA GLU A 773 -21.47 -17.12 2.15
C GLU A 773 -20.92 -16.12 1.13
N LEU A 774 -19.82 -15.44 1.47
CA LEU A 774 -18.92 -14.89 0.46
C LEU A 774 -18.62 -16.04 -0.51
N LEU A 775 -19.10 -15.86 -1.75
CA LEU A 775 -19.15 -16.86 -2.80
C LEU A 775 -17.75 -17.46 -3.05
N ILE A 776 -17.45 -18.54 -2.36
CA ILE A 776 -16.38 -19.45 -2.73
C ILE A 776 -16.93 -20.26 -3.88
N ASN A 777 -16.58 -19.91 -5.12
CA ASN A 777 -16.85 -20.77 -6.25
C ASN A 777 -16.05 -22.07 -6.07
N ARG A 778 -16.71 -23.15 -5.64
CA ARG A 778 -16.12 -24.45 -5.27
C ARG A 778 -15.28 -25.08 -6.40
N LYS A 779 -15.41 -24.61 -7.64
CA LYS A 779 -14.69 -25.20 -8.78
C LYS A 779 -13.19 -24.86 -8.79
N ASP A 780 -12.78 -23.73 -8.22
CA ASP A 780 -11.39 -23.24 -8.37
C ASP A 780 -10.50 -23.43 -7.13
N THR A 781 -11.07 -23.73 -5.95
CA THR A 781 -10.27 -23.90 -4.71
C THR A 781 -9.61 -25.27 -4.57
N ARG A 782 -9.98 -26.26 -5.39
CA ARG A 782 -9.45 -27.63 -5.28
C ARG A 782 -8.05 -27.81 -5.87
N SER A 783 -7.56 -26.89 -6.69
CA SER A 783 -6.27 -27.06 -7.37
C SER A 783 -5.06 -26.57 -6.58
N TYR A 784 -5.22 -25.78 -5.51
CA TYR A 784 -4.08 -25.09 -4.87
C TYR A 784 -3.95 -25.22 -3.34
N ALA A 785 -5.00 -25.57 -2.59
CA ALA A 785 -4.93 -25.73 -1.14
C ALA A 785 -5.28 -27.17 -0.72
N SER A 786 -4.46 -27.79 0.14
CA SER A 786 -4.80 -29.10 0.71
C SER A 786 -6.10 -28.98 1.52
N GLU A 787 -6.90 -30.05 1.57
CA GLU A 787 -8.13 -30.08 2.39
C GLU A 787 -7.85 -29.74 3.87
N GLU A 788 -6.63 -30.01 4.36
CA GLU A 788 -6.18 -29.67 5.71
C GLU A 788 -5.90 -28.15 5.89
N LEU A 789 -5.42 -27.46 4.84
CA LEU A 789 -5.25 -26.00 4.84
C LEU A 789 -6.61 -25.30 4.86
N LEU A 790 -7.55 -25.77 4.03
CA LEU A 790 -8.95 -25.32 4.03
C LEU A 790 -9.66 -25.61 5.38
N ALA A 791 -9.22 -26.64 6.09
CA ALA A 791 -9.74 -27.02 7.42
C ALA A 791 -9.29 -26.15 8.57
N ARG A 792 -8.08 -25.59 8.48
CA ARG A 792 -7.40 -24.94 9.60
C ARG A 792 -7.29 -23.43 9.45
N TRP A 793 -7.47 -22.89 8.24
CA TRP A 793 -7.23 -21.49 7.94
C TRP A 793 -8.45 -20.77 7.34
N ALA A 794 -8.49 -19.45 7.54
CA ALA A 794 -9.46 -18.56 6.93
C ALA A 794 -8.99 -18.17 5.53
N VAL A 795 -9.44 -18.94 4.53
CA VAL A 795 -9.02 -18.80 3.13
C VAL A 795 -10.04 -17.96 2.34
N VAL A 796 -9.56 -16.98 1.56
CA VAL A 796 -10.38 -16.11 0.69
C VAL A 796 -9.90 -16.08 -0.75
N SER A 797 -10.82 -15.88 -1.70
CA SER A 797 -10.52 -15.68 -3.12
C SER A 797 -11.25 -14.44 -3.65
N PRO A 798 -10.84 -13.21 -3.29
CA PRO A 798 -11.53 -12.02 -3.76
C PRO A 798 -11.43 -11.86 -5.27
N GLN A 799 -12.57 -11.67 -5.95
CA GLN A 799 -12.66 -11.46 -7.39
C GLN A 799 -13.34 -10.13 -7.68
N THR A 800 -13.03 -9.53 -8.83
CA THR A 800 -13.89 -8.52 -9.43
C THR A 800 -15.08 -9.22 -10.07
N ASP A 801 -16.29 -8.68 -9.88
CA ASP A 801 -17.53 -9.26 -10.42
C ASP A 801 -18.33 -8.26 -11.27
N GLY A 802 -17.66 -7.24 -11.80
CA GLY A 802 -18.22 -6.28 -12.73
C GLY A 802 -19.17 -5.29 -12.06
N ARG A 803 -18.84 -4.86 -10.84
CA ARG A 803 -19.60 -3.84 -10.10
C ARG A 803 -19.49 -2.46 -10.74
N ILE A 804 -18.39 -2.21 -11.44
CA ILE A 804 -18.12 -0.93 -12.09
C ILE A 804 -17.93 -1.17 -13.58
N LYS A 805 -18.80 -0.56 -14.38
CA LYS A 805 -18.74 -0.67 -15.84
C LYS A 805 -18.49 0.69 -16.48
N ILE A 806 -17.61 0.73 -17.47
CA ILE A 806 -17.32 1.92 -18.26
C ILE A 806 -18.01 1.75 -19.61
N ALA A 807 -19.04 2.55 -19.87
CA ALA A 807 -19.73 2.56 -21.16
C ALA A 807 -18.73 2.98 -22.25
N ASN A 808 -18.53 2.12 -23.26
CA ASN A 808 -17.62 2.26 -24.42
C ASN A 808 -16.24 1.57 -24.36
N LYS A 809 -15.96 0.63 -23.43
CA LYS A 809 -14.72 -0.18 -23.50
C LYS A 809 -14.68 -1.19 -24.68
N ASP A 810 -15.82 -1.48 -25.32
CA ASP A 810 -15.96 -2.54 -26.34
C ASP A 810 -16.15 -2.05 -27.80
N SER A 811 -15.74 -0.82 -28.18
CA SER A 811 -16.00 -0.30 -29.55
C SER A 811 -14.89 0.49 -30.24
N THR A 812 -13.63 0.39 -29.78
CA THR A 812 -12.51 1.06 -30.47
C THR A 812 -11.29 0.17 -30.60
#